data_AF-A0AAE0DTZ2-F1
#
_entry.id   AF-A0AAE0DTZ2-F1
#
_cell.length_a   1.000
_cell.length_b   1.000
_cell.length_c   1.000
_cell.angle_alpha   90.00
_cell.angle_beta   90.00
_cell.angle_gamma   90.00
#
_symmetry.space_group_name_H-M   'P 1'
#
loop_
_entity.id
_entity.type
_entity.pdbx_description
1 polymer ?
#
loop_
_entity_poly.entity_id
_entity_poly.type
_entity_poly.pdbx_seq_one_letter_code
_entity_poly.pdbx_strand_id
1 'polypeptide(L)'
;MFYLLIFNCMFFVSYAIYLRDKVVKLEEENINLLRLCSNKGVVGNDGIKVLQFEDGSSISNFGNADSRTVALYTVVVTLIMPFVLYKYLDYLPQIKSLSKRTKKNKEEVPLKKRVAYTVDVCFSVYPYAKLLALLFATIFLIIFGGLALYAVSDSSFAEALWLSWSFVADSGNHADRVGTGPRIVSVSISSGGMLIFAMMLGLVSDAISEKVDSLRKGKSEVIEKNHILILGWSDKLGSLLKQLAVANKSVGGGVIVVLAERDKEEMEMDIAKLEFDFMGTSVICRSGSPLILADLKKVSVSKARAIIVLASDENADQSDARALRVVLSLTGVKEGLRGHVVVEMSDLDNEPLVKLVGGELIETVVAHDVIGRLMIQCALQPGLAQIWEDILGFENAEFYIKRWPQLAGLHFEEVLVSFPDAIPCGIKVAADGGKIILNPDDNYILREGDEVLVIAEDDDTYAPGPLPEVLKRLFPKIPDPPKYPEKILFCGWRRDIDDMIMVLEAFLAPGSELWMLNEVPEKEREKKLTDGGLDISGLVNLKLVHREGNAVIRRHLESLPLETFDSILILADESLEDSIVHSDSRSLATLLLIRDIQSRRLPYRDRKPTSLRLSGFSHSSWIREMQQASNKSIIISEILDSRTRNLVSVSRISDYVLSNELVSMALAMVAEDKQINRVLEELFAEEGNEMCIKPAEFYLFDQEELCFYDIMIRGRQRQEIMIGYRLANSERAIINPSRKSEPRKWSLDDVFVVISSGE
;
A
#
# COMPACT_ATOMS: atom_id res chain seq x y z
N MET A 1 32.46 -44.78 -12.63
CA MET A 1 32.01 -44.57 -14.02
C MET A 1 33.20 -44.22 -14.91
N PHE A 2 33.89 -43.11 -14.66
CA PHE A 2 35.12 -42.71 -15.37
C PHE A 2 36.21 -43.80 -15.44
N TYR A 3 36.50 -44.48 -14.32
CA TYR A 3 37.45 -45.59 -14.29
C TYR A 3 37.04 -46.84 -15.10
N LEU A 4 35.74 -47.09 -15.27
CA LEU A 4 35.25 -48.23 -16.04
C LEU A 4 35.31 -47.96 -17.55
N LEU A 5 35.17 -46.68 -17.92
CA LEU A 5 35.36 -46.19 -19.27
C LEU A 5 36.83 -46.21 -19.67
N ILE A 6 37.73 -45.77 -18.79
CA ILE A 6 39.19 -45.87 -18.96
C ILE A 6 39.59 -47.35 -19.08
N PHE A 7 39.04 -48.23 -18.24
CA PHE A 7 39.36 -49.65 -18.30
C PHE A 7 38.92 -50.32 -19.61
N ASN A 8 37.71 -50.01 -20.10
CA ASN A 8 37.25 -50.53 -21.40
C ASN A 8 38.05 -49.93 -22.57
N CYS A 9 38.34 -48.63 -22.57
CA CYS A 9 39.19 -48.02 -23.59
C CYS A 9 40.60 -48.64 -23.60
N MET A 10 41.21 -48.85 -22.43
CA MET A 10 42.50 -49.51 -22.30
C MET A 10 42.46 -50.97 -22.79
N PHE A 11 41.36 -51.69 -22.54
CA PHE A 11 41.19 -53.07 -23.01
C PHE A 11 41.03 -53.14 -24.54
N PHE A 12 40.24 -52.26 -25.14
CA PHE A 12 40.09 -52.18 -26.60
C PHE A 12 41.37 -51.72 -27.31
N VAL A 13 42.10 -50.75 -26.74
CA VAL A 13 43.40 -50.32 -27.26
C VAL A 13 44.43 -51.46 -27.17
N SER A 14 44.45 -52.19 -26.06
CA SER A 14 45.34 -53.35 -25.89
C SER A 14 44.99 -54.50 -26.86
N TYR A 15 43.70 -54.72 -27.10
CA TYR A 15 43.21 -55.72 -28.06
C TYR A 15 43.51 -55.32 -29.51
N ALA A 16 43.42 -54.04 -29.84
CA ALA A 16 43.82 -53.51 -31.15
C ALA A 16 45.34 -53.64 -31.39
N ILE A 17 46.17 -53.36 -30.37
CA ILE A 17 47.62 -53.58 -30.43
C ILE A 17 47.96 -55.07 -30.60
N TYR A 18 47.23 -55.95 -29.92
CA TYR A 18 47.40 -57.40 -30.07
C TYR A 18 47.03 -57.90 -31.48
N LEU A 19 45.93 -57.40 -32.05
CA LEU A 19 45.56 -57.69 -33.44
C LEU A 19 46.60 -57.17 -34.43
N ARG A 20 47.19 -56.00 -34.16
CA ARG A 20 48.29 -55.42 -34.97
C ARG A 20 49.53 -56.31 -34.95
N ASP A 21 49.96 -56.80 -33.79
CA ASP A 21 51.10 -57.73 -33.68
C ASP A 21 50.84 -59.05 -34.42
N LYS A 22 49.59 -59.52 -34.39
CA LYS A 22 49.17 -60.75 -35.08
C LYS A 22 49.17 -60.60 -36.61
N VAL A 23 48.76 -59.44 -37.13
CA VAL A 23 48.77 -59.16 -38.58
C VAL A 23 50.21 -59.02 -39.08
N VAL A 24 51.08 -58.33 -38.36
CA VAL A 24 52.51 -58.19 -38.71
C VAL A 24 53.20 -59.56 -38.76
N LYS A 25 52.92 -60.45 -37.80
CA LYS A 25 53.44 -61.83 -37.84
C LYS A 25 52.95 -62.64 -39.04
N LEU A 26 51.68 -62.50 -39.40
CA LEU A 26 51.10 -63.20 -40.55
C LEU A 26 51.66 -62.67 -41.88
N GLU A 27 51.96 -61.38 -42.00
CA GLU A 27 52.63 -60.80 -43.16
C GLU A 27 54.09 -61.26 -43.27
N GLU A 28 54.80 -61.39 -42.15
CA GLU A 28 56.17 -61.91 -42.13
C GLU A 28 56.22 -63.41 -42.52
N GLU A 29 55.22 -64.19 -42.10
CA GLU A 29 55.02 -65.57 -42.59
C GLU A 29 54.71 -65.62 -44.09
N ASN A 30 53.89 -64.69 -44.61
CA ASN A 30 53.54 -64.66 -46.03
C ASN A 30 54.74 -64.27 -46.91
N ILE A 31 55.57 -63.33 -46.45
CA ILE A 31 56.82 -62.93 -47.11
C ILE A 31 57.84 -64.09 -47.07
N ASN A 32 57.91 -64.84 -45.97
CA ASN A 32 58.76 -66.04 -45.88
C ASN A 32 58.26 -67.19 -46.78
N LEU A 33 56.95 -67.37 -46.91
CA LEU A 33 56.34 -68.33 -47.85
C LEU A 33 56.62 -67.94 -49.31
N LEU A 34 56.55 -66.65 -49.66
CA LEU A 34 56.93 -66.14 -50.98
C LEU A 34 58.43 -66.33 -51.29
N ARG A 35 59.32 -66.15 -50.29
CA ARG A 35 60.75 -66.51 -50.43
C ARG A 35 61.00 -68.01 -50.60
N LEU A 36 60.23 -68.85 -49.91
CA LEU A 36 60.32 -70.31 -50.00
C LEU A 36 59.84 -70.84 -51.35
N CYS A 37 58.80 -70.24 -51.93
CA CYS A 37 58.33 -70.53 -53.29
C CYS A 37 59.31 -70.05 -54.37
N SER A 38 60.06 -68.96 -54.11
CA SER A 38 61.08 -68.44 -55.03
C SER A 38 62.35 -69.29 -55.11
N ASN A 39 62.63 -70.17 -54.14
CA ASN A 39 63.91 -70.89 -54.01
C ASN A 39 63.86 -72.38 -54.41
N LYS A 40 62.76 -72.86 -54.99
CA LYS A 40 62.66 -74.21 -55.57
C LYS A 40 62.04 -74.17 -56.97
N GLY A 41 62.88 -73.94 -57.97
CA GLY A 41 62.53 -74.15 -59.37
C GLY A 41 63.40 -73.35 -60.33
N VAL A 42 64.52 -73.92 -60.76
CA VAL A 42 65.32 -73.43 -61.90
C VAL A 42 64.91 -74.21 -63.16
N VAL A 43 64.83 -73.46 -64.27
CA VAL A 43 64.94 -73.77 -65.71
C VAL A 43 63.68 -73.38 -66.51
N GLY A 44 63.80 -72.30 -67.28
CA GLY A 44 62.84 -71.91 -68.31
C GLY A 44 63.00 -70.44 -68.72
N ASN A 45 63.85 -70.20 -69.71
CA ASN A 45 64.25 -68.92 -70.30
C ASN A 45 63.09 -68.24 -71.07
N ASP A 46 62.77 -66.97 -70.76
CA ASP A 46 62.63 -65.85 -71.72
C ASP A 46 61.95 -64.62 -71.08
N GLY A 47 62.54 -63.43 -71.33
CA GLY A 47 61.87 -62.14 -71.15
C GLY A 47 62.41 -61.22 -70.05
N ILE A 48 63.63 -60.73 -70.23
CA ILE A 48 64.15 -59.57 -69.48
C ILE A 48 63.29 -58.33 -69.83
N LYS A 49 62.50 -57.84 -68.88
CA LYS A 49 62.11 -56.42 -68.81
C LYS A 49 62.50 -55.87 -67.44
N VAL A 50 63.41 -54.91 -67.53
CA VAL A 50 64.07 -54.16 -66.47
C VAL A 50 63.06 -53.46 -65.55
N LEU A 51 63.37 -53.50 -64.27
CA LEU A 51 62.75 -52.78 -63.16
C LEU A 51 62.66 -51.27 -63.42
N GLN A 52 61.48 -50.69 -63.17
CA GLN A 52 61.39 -49.37 -62.54
C GLN A 52 60.70 -49.55 -61.19
N PHE A 53 61.47 -49.32 -60.14
CA PHE A 53 61.01 -49.10 -58.77
C PHE A 53 60.30 -47.74 -58.74
N GLU A 54 59.00 -47.71 -58.47
CA GLU A 54 58.37 -46.53 -57.88
C GLU A 54 58.56 -46.61 -56.36
N ASP A 55 59.57 -45.88 -55.89
CA ASP A 55 59.73 -45.53 -54.49
C ASP A 55 58.61 -44.54 -54.08
N GLY A 56 57.99 -44.81 -52.92
CA GLY A 56 57.43 -43.79 -52.04
C GLY A 56 56.02 -43.26 -52.34
N SER A 57 54.97 -44.01 -51.98
CA SER A 57 53.66 -43.41 -51.62
C SER A 57 52.65 -44.33 -50.91
N SER A 58 52.96 -45.60 -50.66
CA SER A 58 52.00 -46.56 -50.10
C SER A 58 52.04 -46.74 -48.57
N ILE A 59 53.13 -46.34 -47.89
CA ILE A 59 53.30 -46.55 -46.44
C ILE A 59 52.63 -45.44 -45.59
N SER A 60 52.50 -44.21 -46.10
CA SER A 60 51.80 -43.12 -45.40
C SER A 60 50.27 -43.23 -45.45
N ASN A 61 49.73 -43.92 -46.46
CA ASN A 61 48.27 -44.09 -46.62
C ASN A 61 47.70 -45.17 -45.68
N PHE A 62 48.50 -46.14 -45.25
CA PHE A 62 48.04 -47.22 -44.36
C PHE A 62 47.87 -46.77 -42.90
N GLY A 63 48.79 -45.95 -42.37
CA GLY A 63 48.68 -45.42 -41.00
C GLY A 63 47.49 -44.46 -40.79
N ASN A 64 47.09 -43.74 -41.83
CA ASN A 64 45.95 -42.82 -41.77
C ASN A 64 44.60 -43.57 -41.82
N ALA A 65 44.51 -44.66 -42.58
CA ALA A 65 43.31 -45.50 -42.69
C ALA A 65 42.96 -46.20 -41.35
N ASP A 66 43.96 -46.66 -40.61
CA ASP A 66 43.77 -47.26 -39.28
C ASP A 66 43.31 -46.22 -38.24
N SER A 67 43.86 -45.00 -38.27
CA SER A 67 43.45 -43.92 -37.35
C SER A 67 41.99 -43.48 -37.51
N ARG A 68 41.49 -43.44 -38.76
CA ARG A 68 40.11 -43.07 -39.09
C ARG A 68 39.12 -44.17 -38.73
N THR A 69 39.52 -45.43 -38.93
CA THR A 69 38.74 -46.61 -38.50
C THR A 69 38.58 -46.62 -36.97
N VAL A 70 39.66 -46.33 -36.23
CA VAL A 70 39.60 -46.18 -34.77
C VAL A 70 38.71 -45.01 -34.33
N ALA A 71 38.74 -43.87 -35.03
CA ALA A 71 37.86 -42.74 -34.77
C ALA A 71 36.37 -43.12 -34.98
N LEU A 72 36.04 -43.84 -36.06
CA LEU A 72 34.68 -44.33 -36.33
C LEU A 72 34.17 -45.24 -35.21
N TYR A 73 34.95 -46.24 -34.80
CA TYR A 73 34.58 -47.12 -33.69
C TYR A 73 34.45 -46.36 -32.37
N THR A 74 35.29 -45.36 -32.14
CA THR A 74 35.21 -44.52 -30.94
C THR A 74 33.90 -43.73 -30.89
N VAL A 75 33.45 -43.14 -32.01
CA VAL A 75 32.15 -42.44 -32.09
C VAL A 75 30.99 -43.41 -31.87
N VAL A 76 30.98 -44.56 -32.55
CA VAL A 76 29.91 -45.55 -32.45
C VAL A 76 29.79 -46.10 -31.02
N VAL A 77 30.92 -46.43 -30.39
CA VAL A 77 30.94 -46.89 -28.99
C VAL A 77 30.46 -45.80 -28.05
N THR A 78 30.86 -44.54 -28.26
CA THR A 78 30.48 -43.44 -27.36
C THR A 78 29.01 -43.05 -27.48
N LEU A 79 28.38 -43.18 -28.65
CA LEU A 79 26.94 -42.96 -28.83
C LEU A 79 26.09 -44.10 -28.25
N ILE A 80 26.56 -45.35 -28.32
CA ILE A 80 25.78 -46.53 -27.89
C ILE A 80 25.96 -46.81 -26.38
N MET A 81 27.15 -46.56 -25.83
CA MET A 81 27.48 -46.86 -24.42
C MET A 81 26.54 -46.23 -23.39
N PRO A 82 26.11 -44.95 -23.49
CA PRO A 82 25.20 -44.33 -22.53
C PRO A 82 23.84 -45.03 -22.47
N PHE A 83 23.30 -45.48 -23.61
CA PHE A 83 22.02 -46.18 -23.69
C PHE A 83 22.11 -47.59 -23.11
N VAL A 84 23.20 -48.32 -23.41
CA VAL A 84 23.46 -49.63 -22.81
C VAL A 84 23.59 -49.49 -21.30
N LEU A 85 24.38 -48.52 -20.84
CA LEU A 85 24.63 -48.34 -19.42
C LEU A 85 23.41 -47.84 -18.65
N TYR A 86 22.58 -47.00 -19.26
CA TYR A 86 21.27 -46.62 -18.71
C TYR A 86 20.32 -47.82 -18.63
N LYS A 87 20.26 -48.68 -19.65
CA LYS A 87 19.43 -49.89 -19.63
C LYS A 87 19.84 -50.86 -18.51
N TYR A 88 21.14 -51.03 -18.29
CA TYR A 88 21.70 -51.93 -17.28
C TYR A 88 21.99 -51.29 -15.90
N LEU A 89 21.64 -50.02 -15.71
CA LEU A 89 21.97 -49.24 -14.50
C LEU A 89 21.34 -49.82 -13.21
N ASP A 90 20.20 -50.51 -13.34
CA ASP A 90 19.52 -51.20 -12.22
C ASP A 90 20.14 -52.56 -11.88
N TYR A 91 20.97 -53.14 -12.76
CA TYR A 91 21.63 -54.44 -12.55
C TYR A 91 23.03 -54.31 -11.91
N LEU A 92 23.61 -53.10 -11.92
CA LEU A 92 24.88 -52.79 -11.25
C LEU A 92 24.95 -53.10 -9.73
N PRO A 93 23.86 -53.14 -8.93
CA PRO A 93 23.95 -53.47 -7.51
C PRO A 93 24.41 -54.90 -7.22
N GLN A 94 24.24 -55.84 -8.16
CA GLN A 94 24.64 -57.25 -7.93
C GLN A 94 26.15 -57.47 -7.90
N ILE A 95 26.96 -56.58 -8.49
CA ILE A 95 28.42 -56.73 -8.55
C ILE A 95 29.12 -56.18 -7.29
N LYS A 96 28.43 -55.32 -6.51
CA LYS A 96 28.99 -54.72 -5.28
C LYS A 96 28.68 -55.51 -4.01
N SER A 97 27.85 -56.55 -4.08
CA SER A 97 27.41 -57.34 -2.92
C SER A 97 28.45 -58.35 -2.39
N LEU A 98 29.57 -58.56 -3.08
CA LEU A 98 30.65 -59.44 -2.61
C LEU A 98 31.57 -58.81 -1.54
N SER A 99 31.42 -57.51 -1.21
CA SER A 99 32.40 -56.81 -0.35
C SER A 99 31.87 -56.29 0.99
N LYS A 100 30.57 -56.20 1.27
CA LYS A 100 30.10 -55.66 2.58
C LYS A 100 28.92 -56.43 3.16
N ARG A 101 29.26 -57.50 3.88
CA ARG A 101 28.37 -58.17 4.83
C ARG A 101 28.36 -57.40 6.15
N THR A 102 27.56 -56.33 6.26
CA THR A 102 26.94 -55.82 7.52
C THR A 102 26.29 -54.43 7.32
N LYS A 103 24.97 -54.37 7.15
CA LYS A 103 24.00 -53.60 7.96
C LYS A 103 22.60 -53.63 7.32
N LYS A 104 21.60 -53.82 8.18
CA LYS A 104 20.17 -53.97 7.91
C LYS A 104 19.51 -52.63 7.51
N ASN A 105 18.49 -52.75 6.65
CA ASN A 105 17.32 -51.87 6.45
C ASN A 105 17.55 -50.37 6.18
N LYS A 106 17.75 -50.04 4.90
CA LYS A 106 17.14 -48.86 4.25
C LYS A 106 16.50 -49.36 2.95
N GLU A 107 15.29 -48.92 2.62
CA GLU A 107 14.72 -49.15 1.28
C GLU A 107 15.71 -48.63 0.24
N GLU A 108 16.37 -49.54 -0.48
CA GLU A 108 17.35 -49.17 -1.49
C GLU A 108 16.60 -48.65 -2.72
N VAL A 109 16.33 -47.34 -2.73
CA VAL A 109 15.78 -46.65 -3.90
C VAL A 109 16.64 -46.96 -5.13
N PRO A 110 16.05 -47.42 -6.25
CA PRO A 110 16.78 -47.77 -7.47
C PRO A 110 17.72 -46.64 -7.93
N LEU A 111 18.91 -47.00 -8.40
CA LEU A 111 19.94 -46.04 -8.82
C LEU A 111 19.43 -45.08 -9.91
N LYS A 112 18.57 -45.56 -10.83
CA LYS A 112 17.92 -44.70 -11.83
C LYS A 112 17.11 -43.58 -11.20
N LYS A 113 16.30 -43.88 -10.17
CA LYS A 113 15.49 -42.87 -9.47
C LYS A 113 16.39 -41.86 -8.73
N ARG A 114 17.51 -42.31 -8.16
CA ARG A 114 18.47 -41.40 -7.49
C ARG A 114 19.15 -40.46 -8.47
N VAL A 115 19.58 -40.96 -9.63
CA VAL A 115 20.18 -40.13 -10.68
C VAL A 115 19.15 -39.15 -11.23
N ALA A 116 17.93 -39.61 -11.55
CA ALA A 116 16.85 -38.75 -12.00
C ALA A 116 16.52 -37.64 -10.98
N TYR A 117 16.40 -37.99 -9.70
CA TYR A 117 16.18 -37.02 -8.62
C TYR A 117 17.35 -36.03 -8.48
N THR A 118 18.60 -36.50 -8.58
CA THR A 118 19.78 -35.62 -8.49
C THR A 118 19.82 -34.63 -9.65
N VAL A 119 19.46 -35.09 -10.85
CA VAL A 119 19.32 -34.24 -12.04
C VAL A 119 18.17 -33.24 -11.82
N ASP A 120 17.00 -33.70 -11.41
CA ASP A 120 15.83 -32.85 -11.16
C ASP A 120 16.11 -31.75 -10.13
N VAL A 121 16.74 -32.09 -9.00
CA VAL A 121 17.18 -31.12 -7.98
C VAL A 121 18.22 -30.16 -8.55
N CYS A 122 19.18 -30.63 -9.35
CA CYS A 122 20.18 -29.77 -9.98
C CYS A 122 19.55 -28.75 -10.93
N PHE A 123 18.61 -29.19 -11.76
CA PHE A 123 17.88 -28.35 -12.73
C PHE A 123 16.86 -27.41 -12.08
N SER A 124 16.35 -27.76 -10.90
CA SER A 124 15.37 -26.96 -10.16
C SER A 124 16.01 -25.93 -9.22
N VAL A 125 17.13 -26.26 -8.57
CA VAL A 125 17.78 -25.40 -7.58
C VAL A 125 18.71 -24.36 -8.22
N TYR A 126 19.38 -24.72 -9.32
CA TYR A 126 20.38 -23.85 -9.96
C TYR A 126 19.85 -23.34 -11.31
N PRO A 127 19.50 -22.05 -11.43
CA PRO A 127 19.01 -21.47 -12.70
C PRO A 127 19.96 -21.69 -13.87
N TYR A 128 21.27 -21.68 -13.60
CA TYR A 128 22.33 -21.86 -14.59
C TYR A 128 22.54 -23.31 -15.02
N ALA A 129 21.95 -24.31 -14.34
CA ALA A 129 22.16 -25.72 -14.66
C ALA A 129 21.65 -26.09 -16.06
N LYS A 130 20.50 -25.51 -16.49
CA LYS A 130 19.96 -25.68 -17.85
C LYS A 130 20.94 -25.18 -18.91
N LEU A 131 21.51 -24.00 -18.69
CA LEU A 131 22.46 -23.37 -19.61
C LEU A 131 23.79 -24.13 -19.65
N LEU A 132 24.30 -24.58 -18.50
CA LEU A 132 25.48 -25.43 -18.42
C LEU A 132 25.28 -26.79 -19.11
N ALA A 133 24.12 -27.43 -18.91
CA ALA A 133 23.82 -28.69 -19.59
C ALA A 133 23.78 -28.53 -21.12
N LEU A 134 23.22 -27.43 -21.60
CA LEU A 134 23.20 -27.09 -23.02
C LEU A 134 24.60 -26.79 -23.56
N LEU A 135 25.43 -26.09 -22.80
CA LEU A 135 26.85 -25.86 -23.10
C LEU A 135 27.61 -27.20 -23.21
N PHE A 136 27.41 -28.12 -22.26
CA PHE A 136 28.03 -29.44 -22.35
C PHE A 136 27.51 -30.24 -23.56
N ALA A 137 26.23 -30.14 -23.88
CA ALA A 137 25.65 -30.80 -25.06
C ALA A 137 26.21 -30.24 -26.38
N THR A 138 26.40 -28.92 -26.50
CA THR A 138 27.04 -28.30 -27.68
C THR A 138 28.48 -28.74 -27.84
N ILE A 139 29.29 -28.66 -26.77
CA ILE A 139 30.70 -29.09 -26.78
C ILE A 139 30.79 -30.58 -27.13
N PHE A 140 29.91 -31.41 -26.57
CA PHE A 140 29.82 -32.83 -26.92
C PHE A 140 29.51 -33.03 -28.41
N LEU A 141 28.50 -32.34 -28.93
CA LEU A 141 28.12 -32.44 -30.34
C LEU A 141 29.26 -32.00 -31.28
N ILE A 142 30.01 -30.95 -30.94
CA ILE A 142 31.15 -30.45 -31.74
C ILE A 142 32.31 -31.45 -31.71
N ILE A 143 32.67 -31.97 -30.53
CA ILE A 143 33.81 -32.90 -30.39
C ILE A 143 33.51 -34.23 -31.10
N PHE A 144 32.34 -34.83 -30.84
CA PHE A 144 31.98 -36.11 -31.44
C PHE A 144 31.56 -35.98 -32.90
N GLY A 145 30.93 -34.86 -33.28
CA GLY A 145 30.64 -34.53 -34.67
C GLY A 145 31.92 -34.33 -35.48
N GLY A 146 32.90 -33.60 -34.95
CA GLY A 146 34.22 -33.42 -35.57
C GLY A 146 34.99 -34.73 -35.71
N LEU A 147 34.96 -35.59 -34.68
CA LEU A 147 35.56 -36.93 -34.75
C LEU A 147 34.88 -37.82 -35.80
N ALA A 148 33.55 -37.75 -35.93
CA ALA A 148 32.80 -38.47 -36.95
C ALA A 148 33.09 -37.93 -38.36
N LEU A 149 33.21 -36.62 -38.53
CA LEU A 149 33.59 -35.99 -39.79
C LEU A 149 35.01 -36.37 -40.20
N TYR A 150 35.96 -36.43 -39.25
CA TYR A 150 37.33 -36.87 -39.48
C TYR A 150 37.42 -38.33 -39.93
N ALA A 151 36.56 -39.21 -39.39
CA ALA A 151 36.52 -40.61 -39.76
C ALA A 151 36.03 -40.85 -41.21
N VAL A 152 35.24 -39.92 -41.74
CA VAL A 152 34.49 -40.12 -42.99
C VAL A 152 34.90 -39.14 -44.10
N SER A 153 35.67 -38.10 -43.79
CA SER A 153 36.16 -37.08 -44.72
C SER A 153 37.69 -37.08 -44.81
N ASP A 154 38.25 -36.62 -45.92
CA ASP A 154 39.71 -36.54 -46.11
C ASP A 154 40.41 -35.37 -45.40
N SER A 155 39.67 -34.60 -44.61
CA SER A 155 40.16 -33.41 -43.89
C SER A 155 41.04 -33.75 -42.68
N SER A 156 41.88 -32.79 -42.27
CA SER A 156 42.62 -32.89 -41.00
C SER A 156 41.65 -32.87 -39.80
N PHE A 157 42.09 -33.37 -38.64
CA PHE A 157 41.25 -33.39 -37.43
C PHE A 157 40.83 -31.98 -36.98
N ALA A 158 41.74 -31.00 -37.06
CA ALA A 158 41.44 -29.61 -36.72
C ALA A 158 40.39 -29.01 -37.66
N GLU A 159 40.50 -29.29 -38.97
CA GLU A 159 39.53 -28.85 -39.96
C GLU A 159 38.17 -29.51 -39.76
N ALA A 160 38.13 -30.80 -39.40
CA ALA A 160 36.90 -31.51 -39.11
C ALA A 160 36.18 -30.97 -37.85
N LEU A 161 36.93 -30.58 -36.81
CA LEU A 161 36.38 -29.91 -35.62
C LEU A 161 35.84 -28.52 -35.96
N TRP A 162 36.58 -27.74 -36.76
CA TRP A 162 36.16 -26.42 -37.24
C TRP A 162 34.85 -26.51 -38.03
N LEU A 163 34.75 -27.48 -38.94
CA LEU A 163 33.54 -27.76 -39.71
C LEU A 163 32.38 -28.25 -38.84
N SER A 164 32.65 -29.07 -37.83
CA SER A 164 31.61 -29.50 -36.90
C SER A 164 31.06 -28.32 -36.09
N TRP A 165 31.91 -27.38 -35.68
CA TRP A 165 31.46 -26.14 -35.04
C TRP A 165 30.66 -25.28 -36.02
N SER A 166 31.11 -25.12 -37.26
CA SER A 166 30.40 -24.30 -38.25
C SER A 166 29.02 -24.85 -38.61
N PHE A 167 28.82 -26.18 -38.60
CA PHE A 167 27.51 -26.81 -38.82
C PHE A 167 26.58 -26.69 -37.62
N VAL A 168 27.12 -26.64 -36.39
CA VAL A 168 26.33 -26.39 -35.18
C VAL A 168 25.90 -24.93 -35.10
N ALA A 169 26.78 -24.00 -35.47
CA ALA A 169 26.51 -22.56 -35.46
C ALA A 169 25.60 -22.12 -36.61
N ASP A 170 25.80 -22.68 -37.79
CA ASP A 170 24.98 -22.42 -38.98
C ASP A 170 24.77 -23.71 -39.76
N SER A 171 23.54 -24.23 -39.63
CA SER A 171 23.16 -25.45 -40.31
C SER A 171 23.11 -25.32 -41.83
N GLY A 172 23.24 -24.14 -42.45
CA GLY A 172 23.36 -24.01 -43.90
C GLY A 172 24.69 -24.55 -44.45
N ASN A 173 25.75 -24.53 -43.65
CA ASN A 173 27.12 -24.81 -44.09
C ASN A 173 27.38 -26.27 -44.51
N HIS A 174 26.47 -27.20 -44.24
CA HIS A 174 26.64 -28.61 -44.65
C HIS A 174 26.36 -28.88 -46.13
N ALA A 175 25.79 -27.92 -46.86
CA ALA A 175 25.31 -28.10 -48.23
C ALA A 175 26.44 -28.44 -49.24
N ASP A 176 27.64 -27.90 -49.03
CA ASP A 176 28.78 -28.08 -49.94
C ASP A 176 29.53 -29.42 -49.76
N ARG A 177 29.02 -30.31 -48.89
CA ARG A 177 29.69 -31.61 -48.61
C ARG A 177 29.45 -32.63 -49.72
N VAL A 178 30.55 -33.16 -50.23
CA VAL A 178 30.59 -34.19 -51.28
C VAL A 178 30.83 -35.57 -50.64
N GLY A 179 30.10 -36.58 -51.12
CA GLY A 179 30.18 -37.97 -50.63
C GLY A 179 29.06 -38.37 -49.66
N THR A 180 28.62 -39.63 -49.74
CA THR A 180 27.48 -40.13 -48.95
C THR A 180 27.76 -40.10 -47.45
N GLY A 181 28.97 -40.49 -47.03
CA GLY A 181 29.38 -40.50 -45.64
C GLY A 181 29.43 -39.10 -45.00
N PRO A 182 30.18 -38.14 -45.57
CA PRO A 182 30.26 -36.78 -45.03
C PRO A 182 28.89 -36.09 -44.97
N ARG A 183 28.00 -36.35 -45.95
CA ARG A 183 26.63 -35.83 -45.99
C ARG A 183 25.77 -36.34 -44.83
N ILE A 184 25.83 -37.64 -44.52
CA ILE A 184 25.05 -38.21 -43.41
C ILE A 184 25.50 -37.62 -42.07
N VAL A 185 26.82 -37.54 -41.86
CA VAL A 185 27.39 -36.98 -40.64
C VAL A 185 27.09 -35.48 -40.52
N SER A 186 27.26 -34.71 -41.60
CA SER A 186 27.02 -33.28 -41.59
C SER A 186 25.54 -32.93 -41.38
N VAL A 187 24.60 -33.68 -41.99
CA VAL A 187 23.15 -33.51 -41.73
C VAL A 187 22.81 -33.83 -40.27
N SER A 188 23.43 -34.86 -39.69
CA SER A 188 23.20 -35.24 -38.29
C SER A 188 23.69 -34.16 -37.31
N ILE A 189 24.88 -33.60 -37.57
CA ILE A 189 25.44 -32.49 -36.77
C ILE A 189 24.56 -31.25 -36.92
N SER A 190 24.18 -30.88 -38.15
CA SER A 190 23.32 -29.73 -38.42
C SER A 190 21.94 -29.86 -37.76
N SER A 191 21.33 -31.06 -37.78
CA SER A 191 20.05 -31.32 -37.12
C SER A 191 20.16 -31.20 -35.60
N GLY A 192 21.23 -31.76 -35.00
CA GLY A 192 21.52 -31.59 -33.57
C GLY A 192 21.81 -30.15 -33.18
N GLY A 193 22.56 -29.43 -34.03
CA GLY A 193 22.89 -28.01 -33.85
C GLY A 193 21.66 -27.13 -33.86
N MET A 194 20.76 -27.32 -34.85
CA MET A 194 19.47 -26.64 -34.91
C MET A 194 18.62 -26.85 -33.65
N LEU A 195 18.53 -28.10 -33.16
CA LEU A 195 17.75 -28.39 -31.94
C LEU A 195 18.34 -27.68 -30.71
N ILE A 196 19.67 -27.71 -30.55
CA ILE A 196 20.33 -27.03 -29.44
C ILE A 196 20.18 -25.50 -29.56
N PHE A 197 20.34 -24.94 -30.76
CA PHE A 197 20.17 -23.51 -30.98
C PHE A 197 18.73 -23.05 -30.73
N ALA A 198 17.73 -23.82 -31.16
CA ALA A 198 16.32 -23.56 -30.87
C ALA A 198 16.03 -23.60 -29.35
N MET A 199 16.57 -24.59 -28.62
CA MET A 199 16.44 -24.66 -27.17
C MET A 199 17.14 -23.50 -26.46
N MET A 200 18.32 -23.08 -26.95
CA MET A 200 19.04 -21.92 -26.40
C MET A 200 18.22 -20.64 -26.58
N LEU A 201 17.69 -20.41 -27.78
CA LEU A 201 16.88 -19.23 -28.08
C LEU A 201 15.62 -19.20 -27.20
N GLY A 202 14.96 -20.33 -26.99
CA GLY A 202 13.83 -20.46 -26.07
C GLY A 202 14.20 -20.07 -24.63
N LEU A 203 15.26 -20.66 -24.07
CA LEU A 203 15.69 -20.36 -22.69
C LEU A 203 16.13 -18.90 -22.50
N VAL A 204 16.83 -18.32 -23.47
CA VAL A 204 17.24 -16.92 -23.42
C VAL A 204 16.01 -16.00 -23.51
N SER A 205 15.08 -16.29 -24.42
CA SER A 205 13.83 -15.55 -24.56
C SER A 205 12.99 -15.61 -23.28
N ASP A 206 12.86 -16.79 -22.67
CA ASP A 206 12.14 -16.98 -21.41
C ASP A 206 12.81 -16.21 -20.27
N ALA A 207 14.14 -16.24 -20.15
CA ALA A 207 14.87 -15.53 -19.12
C ALA A 207 14.78 -14.00 -19.26
N ILE A 208 14.83 -13.49 -20.50
CA ILE A 208 14.60 -12.06 -20.78
C ILE A 208 13.15 -11.70 -20.44
N SER A 209 12.19 -12.50 -20.88
CA SER A 209 10.76 -12.27 -20.61
C SER A 209 10.48 -12.27 -19.11
N GLU A 210 11.02 -13.22 -18.35
CA GLU A 210 10.90 -13.26 -16.89
C GLU A 210 11.52 -12.02 -16.23
N LYS A 211 12.66 -11.53 -16.74
CA LYS A 211 13.28 -10.31 -16.22
C LYS A 211 12.44 -9.08 -16.54
N VAL A 212 11.92 -8.96 -17.76
CA VAL A 212 11.01 -7.88 -18.17
C VAL A 212 9.73 -7.93 -17.34
N ASP A 213 9.13 -9.11 -17.16
CA ASP A 213 7.94 -9.30 -16.33
C ASP A 213 8.22 -8.97 -14.86
N SER A 214 9.41 -9.28 -14.34
CA SER A 214 9.77 -8.92 -12.96
C SER A 214 9.85 -7.40 -12.75
N LEU A 215 10.32 -6.67 -13.76
CA LEU A 215 10.36 -5.20 -13.75
C LEU A 215 8.95 -4.63 -13.89
N ARG A 216 8.14 -5.22 -14.77
CA ARG A 216 6.74 -4.87 -15.00
C ARG A 216 5.91 -5.01 -13.71
N LYS A 217 6.11 -6.11 -12.98
CA LYS A 217 5.47 -6.41 -11.68
C LYS A 217 6.03 -5.59 -10.51
N GLY A 218 6.98 -4.69 -10.73
CA GLY A 218 7.50 -3.80 -9.68
C GLY A 218 8.32 -4.50 -8.60
N LYS A 219 9.08 -5.56 -8.94
CA LYS A 219 9.92 -6.27 -7.96
C LYS A 219 11.24 -5.56 -7.64
N SER A 220 11.48 -4.36 -8.20
CA SER A 220 12.67 -3.56 -7.95
C SER A 220 12.57 -2.78 -6.63
N GLU A 221 13.72 -2.63 -5.97
CA GLU A 221 13.82 -1.82 -4.75
C GLU A 221 13.63 -0.33 -5.05
N VAL A 222 12.94 0.36 -4.16
CA VAL A 222 12.78 1.80 -4.14
C VAL A 222 14.01 2.40 -3.44
N ILE A 223 14.66 3.37 -4.09
CA ILE A 223 15.91 3.99 -3.62
C ILE A 223 15.64 5.30 -2.84
N GLU A 224 14.39 5.76 -2.86
CA GLU A 224 13.92 7.01 -2.27
C GLU A 224 14.11 7.06 -0.75
N LYS A 225 14.23 8.29 -0.24
CA LYS A 225 14.46 8.62 1.16
C LYS A 225 13.50 9.72 1.58
N ASN A 226 13.13 9.77 2.86
CA ASN A 226 12.18 10.76 3.40
C ASN A 226 10.81 10.73 2.68
N HIS A 227 10.48 9.62 2.00
CA HIS A 227 9.18 9.43 1.38
C HIS A 227 8.13 9.04 2.42
N ILE A 228 6.87 9.19 2.06
CA ILE A 228 5.76 8.59 2.81
C ILE A 228 5.51 7.20 2.23
N LEU A 229 5.40 6.21 3.11
CA LEU A 229 5.06 4.84 2.73
C LEU A 229 3.62 4.53 3.13
N ILE A 230 2.77 4.21 2.17
CA ILE A 230 1.41 3.71 2.41
C ILE A 230 1.41 2.20 2.27
N LEU A 231 0.92 1.51 3.28
CA LEU A 231 0.78 0.05 3.36
C LEU A 231 -0.71 -0.30 3.30
N GLY A 232 -1.12 -0.95 2.21
CA GLY A 232 -2.52 -1.31 1.99
C GLY A 232 -3.14 -0.58 0.79
N TRP A 233 -4.40 -0.92 0.51
CA TRP A 233 -5.20 -0.33 -0.55
C TRP A 233 -6.67 -0.35 -0.12
N SER A 234 -7.32 0.81 -0.16
CA SER A 234 -8.74 1.01 0.19
C SER A 234 -9.35 2.12 -0.67
N ASP A 235 -10.65 2.36 -0.50
CA ASP A 235 -11.38 3.48 -1.09
C ASP A 235 -10.82 4.87 -0.68
N LYS A 236 -10.23 4.97 0.52
CA LYS A 236 -9.61 6.18 1.10
C LYS A 236 -8.27 6.57 0.45
N LEU A 237 -7.63 5.67 -0.30
CA LEU A 237 -6.31 5.93 -0.87
C LEU A 237 -6.30 7.17 -1.78
N GLY A 238 -7.35 7.37 -2.59
CA GLY A 238 -7.43 8.49 -3.51
C GLY A 238 -7.45 9.85 -2.79
N SER A 239 -8.30 9.98 -1.76
CA SER A 239 -8.37 11.18 -0.92
C SER A 239 -7.09 11.39 -0.11
N LEU A 240 -6.50 10.32 0.42
CA LEU A 240 -5.23 10.42 1.14
C LEU A 240 -4.10 10.92 0.25
N LEU A 241 -3.98 10.38 -0.98
CA LEU A 241 -2.99 10.85 -1.96
C LEU A 241 -3.18 12.33 -2.32
N LYS A 242 -4.43 12.79 -2.43
CA LYS A 242 -4.75 14.21 -2.64
C LYS A 242 -4.23 15.06 -1.48
N GLN A 243 -4.56 14.71 -0.24
CA GLN A 243 -4.15 15.47 0.95
C GLN A 243 -2.62 15.54 1.09
N LEU A 244 -1.94 14.40 0.92
CA LEU A 244 -0.48 14.37 0.95
C LEU A 244 0.16 15.14 -0.21
N ALA A 245 -0.45 15.16 -1.40
CA ALA A 245 0.05 15.95 -2.51
C ALA A 245 -0.03 17.46 -2.23
N VAL A 246 -1.12 17.91 -1.59
CA VAL A 246 -1.28 19.31 -1.16
C VAL A 246 -0.26 19.67 -0.09
N ALA A 247 -0.08 18.83 0.94
CA ALA A 247 0.93 19.05 1.99
C ALA A 247 2.38 19.12 1.43
N ASN A 248 2.69 18.35 0.38
CA ASN A 248 4.02 18.38 -0.25
C ASN A 248 4.22 19.55 -1.23
N LYS A 249 3.22 20.42 -1.43
CA LYS A 249 3.32 21.55 -2.36
C LYS A 249 4.37 22.58 -1.93
N SER A 250 4.48 22.87 -0.62
CA SER A 250 5.43 23.84 -0.07
C SER A 250 6.89 23.45 -0.35
N VAL A 251 7.19 22.15 -0.31
CA VAL A 251 8.52 21.59 -0.61
C VAL A 251 8.78 21.34 -2.10
N GLY A 252 7.84 21.67 -2.99
CA GLY A 252 7.97 21.52 -4.44
C GLY A 252 7.65 20.11 -4.96
N GLY A 253 6.88 19.33 -4.21
CA GLY A 253 6.50 17.96 -4.53
C GLY A 253 7.28 16.90 -3.75
N GLY A 254 6.60 15.83 -3.36
CA GLY A 254 7.15 14.74 -2.56
C GLY A 254 7.27 13.41 -3.30
N VAL A 255 7.62 12.36 -2.55
CA VAL A 255 7.53 10.97 -3.01
C VAL A 255 6.61 10.20 -2.07
N ILE A 256 5.60 9.55 -2.64
CA ILE A 256 4.71 8.63 -1.95
C ILE A 256 4.91 7.24 -2.54
N VAL A 257 5.17 6.25 -1.69
CA VAL A 257 5.33 4.85 -2.10
C VAL A 257 4.13 4.07 -1.59
N VAL A 258 3.45 3.34 -2.47
CA VAL A 258 2.30 2.50 -2.11
C VAL A 258 2.71 1.03 -2.24
N LEU A 259 2.61 0.27 -1.14
CA LEU A 259 2.79 -1.17 -1.11
C LEU A 259 1.45 -1.86 -0.86
N ALA A 260 0.98 -2.64 -1.83
CA ALA A 260 -0.24 -3.41 -1.70
C ALA A 260 -0.13 -4.79 -2.36
N GLU A 261 -1.00 -5.72 -1.96
CA GLU A 261 -1.12 -7.07 -2.53
C GLU A 261 -1.97 -7.05 -3.83
N ARG A 262 -1.70 -6.07 -4.70
CA ARG A 262 -2.33 -5.91 -6.03
C ARG A 262 -1.26 -5.85 -7.13
N ASP A 263 -1.67 -6.04 -8.38
CA ASP A 263 -0.76 -5.91 -9.52
C ASP A 263 -0.36 -4.45 -9.73
N LYS A 264 0.94 -4.21 -10.03
CA LYS A 264 1.49 -2.85 -10.15
C LYS A 264 0.79 -2.05 -11.24
N GLU A 265 0.53 -2.67 -12.39
CA GLU A 265 -0.08 -2.02 -13.54
C GLU A 265 -1.50 -1.57 -13.24
N GLU A 266 -2.26 -2.39 -12.50
CA GLU A 266 -3.61 -2.05 -12.08
C GLU A 266 -3.60 -0.86 -11.12
N MET A 267 -2.69 -0.87 -10.13
CA MET A 267 -2.51 0.25 -9.21
C MET A 267 -2.15 1.55 -9.93
N GLU A 268 -1.20 1.50 -10.87
CA GLU A 268 -0.79 2.67 -11.66
C GLU A 268 -1.92 3.17 -12.58
N MET A 269 -2.70 2.27 -13.17
CA MET A 269 -3.87 2.63 -13.96
C MET A 269 -4.96 3.28 -13.12
N ASP A 270 -5.22 2.78 -11.91
CA ASP A 270 -6.24 3.34 -11.02
C ASP A 270 -5.82 4.72 -10.48
N ILE A 271 -4.55 4.89 -10.10
CA ILE A 271 -4.00 6.19 -9.70
C ILE A 271 -4.03 7.19 -10.86
N ALA A 272 -3.75 6.76 -12.09
CA ALA A 272 -3.82 7.63 -13.27
C ALA A 272 -5.25 8.10 -13.63
N LYS A 273 -6.29 7.45 -13.10
CA LYS A 273 -7.69 7.88 -13.26
C LYS A 273 -8.13 8.90 -12.22
N LEU A 274 -7.31 9.18 -11.20
CA LEU A 274 -7.66 10.15 -10.17
C LEU A 274 -7.69 11.56 -10.77
N GLU A 275 -8.79 12.28 -10.54
CA GLU A 275 -9.07 13.59 -11.14
C GLU A 275 -8.55 14.74 -10.25
N PHE A 276 -7.28 14.70 -9.84
CA PHE A 276 -6.64 15.80 -9.11
C PHE A 276 -5.16 16.00 -9.50
N ASP A 277 -4.61 17.17 -9.19
CA ASP A 277 -3.20 17.49 -9.45
C ASP A 277 -2.32 16.98 -8.30
N PHE A 278 -1.23 16.29 -8.64
CA PHE A 278 -0.25 15.79 -7.68
C PHE A 278 0.72 16.87 -7.19
N MET A 279 0.65 18.10 -7.69
CA MET A 279 1.45 19.24 -7.19
C MET A 279 2.98 18.95 -7.20
N GLY A 280 3.45 18.21 -8.20
CA GLY A 280 4.85 17.77 -8.31
C GLY A 280 5.19 16.50 -7.51
N THR A 281 4.26 15.98 -6.71
CA THR A 281 4.43 14.73 -5.97
C THR A 281 4.41 13.52 -6.90
N SER A 282 5.35 12.59 -6.69
CA SER A 282 5.42 11.35 -7.45
C SER A 282 4.91 10.17 -6.63
N VAL A 283 4.06 9.33 -7.25
CA VAL A 283 3.53 8.12 -6.62
C VAL A 283 4.17 6.88 -7.22
N ILE A 284 4.73 6.04 -6.37
CA ILE A 284 5.46 4.82 -6.76
C ILE A 284 4.73 3.60 -6.22
N CYS A 285 4.15 2.78 -7.10
CA CYS A 285 3.44 1.57 -6.71
C CYS A 285 4.38 0.34 -6.69
N ARG A 286 4.23 -0.50 -5.68
CA ARG A 286 4.93 -1.78 -5.53
C ARG A 286 3.96 -2.86 -5.09
N SER A 287 4.04 -4.02 -5.76
CA SER A 287 3.25 -5.20 -5.40
C SER A 287 3.97 -6.01 -4.33
N GLY A 288 3.34 -6.31 -3.21
CA GLY A 288 3.90 -7.12 -2.13
C GLY A 288 3.10 -7.05 -0.83
N SER A 289 3.45 -7.89 0.14
CA SER A 289 2.75 -7.94 1.43
C SER A 289 3.53 -7.20 2.52
N PRO A 290 2.89 -6.33 3.32
CA PRO A 290 3.54 -5.67 4.45
C PRO A 290 3.95 -6.66 5.57
N LEU A 291 3.44 -7.89 5.54
CA LEU A 291 3.81 -8.96 6.48
C LEU A 291 5.15 -9.62 6.15
N ILE A 292 5.69 -9.36 4.95
CA ILE A 292 6.94 -9.96 4.47
C ILE A 292 8.04 -8.90 4.54
N LEU A 293 9.05 -9.13 5.40
CA LEU A 293 10.18 -8.20 5.58
C LEU A 293 10.93 -7.89 4.27
N ALA A 294 11.01 -8.84 3.33
CA ALA A 294 11.64 -8.61 2.03
C ALA A 294 10.88 -7.56 1.19
N ASP A 295 9.55 -7.55 1.27
CA ASP A 295 8.71 -6.57 0.58
C ASP A 295 8.77 -5.20 1.25
N LEU A 296 8.87 -5.15 2.58
CA LEU A 296 9.12 -3.90 3.30
C LEU A 296 10.49 -3.29 2.97
N LYS A 297 11.53 -4.12 2.83
CA LYS A 297 12.85 -3.65 2.35
C LYS A 297 12.80 -3.12 0.92
N LYS A 298 12.01 -3.76 0.05
CA LYS A 298 11.80 -3.32 -1.34
C LYS A 298 11.23 -1.90 -1.42
N VAL A 299 10.46 -1.44 -0.44
CA VAL A 299 9.91 -0.08 -0.39
C VAL A 299 10.72 0.87 0.49
N SER A 300 11.95 0.50 0.87
CA SER A 300 12.81 1.30 1.75
C SER A 300 12.12 1.74 3.05
N VAL A 301 11.41 0.82 3.71
CA VAL A 301 10.65 1.09 4.96
C VAL A 301 11.46 1.82 6.04
N SER A 302 12.74 1.48 6.21
CA SER A 302 13.61 2.07 7.24
C SER A 302 13.98 3.54 6.97
N LYS A 303 13.74 4.04 5.75
CA LYS A 303 14.10 5.40 5.31
C LYS A 303 12.89 6.32 5.12
N ALA A 304 11.68 5.79 5.27
CA ALA A 304 10.44 6.58 5.19
C ALA A 304 10.36 7.59 6.35
N ARG A 305 9.81 8.78 6.09
CA ARG A 305 9.56 9.79 7.13
C ARG A 305 8.31 9.49 7.95
N ALA A 306 7.34 8.84 7.33
CA ALA A 306 6.11 8.37 7.93
C ALA A 306 5.62 7.12 7.18
N ILE A 307 4.98 6.20 7.90
CA ILE A 307 4.41 4.97 7.36
C ILE A 307 2.93 4.96 7.73
N ILE A 308 2.04 4.93 6.74
CA ILE A 308 0.59 4.88 6.95
C ILE A 308 0.12 3.46 6.69
N VAL A 309 -0.48 2.81 7.68
CA VAL A 309 -1.15 1.52 7.54
C VAL A 309 -2.64 1.80 7.32
N LEU A 310 -3.12 1.58 6.10
CA LEU A 310 -4.52 1.77 5.76
C LEU A 310 -5.34 0.56 6.19
N ALA A 311 -6.54 0.83 6.69
CA ALA A 311 -7.56 -0.18 6.90
C ALA A 311 -7.94 -0.80 5.55
N SER A 312 -8.19 -2.10 5.54
CA SER A 312 -8.76 -2.76 4.38
C SER A 312 -10.27 -2.60 4.37
N ASP A 313 -10.88 -2.61 3.18
CA ASP A 313 -12.34 -2.63 2.98
C ASP A 313 -13.00 -3.98 3.42
N GLU A 314 -12.26 -4.81 4.16
CA GLU A 314 -12.78 -6.04 4.79
C GLU A 314 -13.55 -5.68 6.07
N ASN A 315 -14.13 -6.70 6.72
CA ASN A 315 -14.80 -6.53 7.99
C ASN A 315 -13.88 -5.86 9.04
N ALA A 316 -14.51 -5.04 9.90
CA ALA A 316 -14.04 -4.49 11.16
C ALA A 316 -12.77 -5.15 11.74
N ASP A 317 -13.04 -6.31 12.33
CA ASP A 317 -12.06 -7.12 13.07
C ASP A 317 -10.95 -7.68 12.19
N GLN A 318 -11.26 -8.00 10.93
CA GLN A 318 -10.28 -8.56 10.00
C GLN A 318 -9.25 -7.50 9.59
N SER A 319 -9.74 -6.27 9.34
CA SER A 319 -8.91 -5.11 9.07
C SER A 319 -7.97 -4.81 10.23
N ASP A 320 -8.50 -4.77 11.46
CA ASP A 320 -7.70 -4.45 12.65
C ASP A 320 -6.73 -5.59 13.02
N ALA A 321 -7.13 -6.85 12.85
CA ALA A 321 -6.22 -7.99 13.00
C ALA A 321 -5.08 -7.94 11.97
N ARG A 322 -5.35 -7.48 10.74
CA ARG A 322 -4.30 -7.24 9.74
C ARG A 322 -3.40 -6.07 10.15
N ALA A 323 -3.96 -4.96 10.62
CA ALA A 323 -3.22 -3.80 11.10
C ALA A 323 -2.25 -4.19 12.23
N LEU A 324 -2.71 -4.95 13.23
CA LEU A 324 -1.89 -5.50 14.32
C LEU A 324 -0.72 -6.33 13.79
N ARG A 325 -0.96 -7.21 12.80
CA ARG A 325 0.09 -8.03 12.18
C ARG A 325 1.11 -7.20 11.39
N VAL A 326 0.67 -6.14 10.73
CA VAL A 326 1.55 -5.19 10.03
C VAL A 326 2.42 -4.44 11.05
N VAL A 327 1.84 -3.98 12.15
CA VAL A 327 2.56 -3.36 13.26
C VAL A 327 3.64 -4.29 13.83
N LEU A 328 3.33 -5.56 14.06
CA LEU A 328 4.31 -6.58 14.47
C LEU A 328 5.43 -6.78 13.43
N SER A 329 5.10 -6.71 12.14
CA SER A 329 6.09 -6.81 11.05
C SER A 329 7.04 -5.60 11.04
N LEU A 330 6.49 -4.40 11.21
CA LEU A 330 7.23 -3.12 11.25
C LEU A 330 8.17 -3.04 12.45
N THR A 331 7.70 -3.44 13.63
CA THR A 331 8.55 -3.53 14.84
C THR A 331 9.66 -4.58 14.70
N GLY A 332 9.47 -5.59 13.85
CA GLY A 332 10.48 -6.60 13.50
C GLY A 332 11.60 -6.12 12.57
N VAL A 333 11.55 -4.88 12.05
CA VAL A 333 12.56 -4.33 11.14
C VAL A 333 13.84 -3.99 11.92
N LYS A 334 14.87 -4.84 11.77
CA LYS A 334 16.16 -4.73 12.49
C LYS A 334 16.93 -3.43 12.29
N GLU A 335 16.73 -2.77 11.15
CA GLU A 335 17.39 -1.50 10.82
C GLU A 335 16.80 -0.32 11.60
N GLY A 336 15.68 -0.52 12.27
CA GLY A 336 14.88 0.55 12.87
C GLY A 336 14.04 1.28 11.82
N LEU A 337 13.08 2.05 12.31
CA LEU A 337 12.28 2.98 11.52
C LEU A 337 12.78 4.39 11.81
N ARG A 338 12.97 5.20 10.76
CA ARG A 338 13.37 6.60 10.92
C ARG A 338 12.19 7.48 11.34
N GLY A 339 11.02 7.21 10.78
CA GLY A 339 9.78 7.93 11.02
C GLY A 339 8.88 7.27 12.06
N HIS A 340 7.66 7.79 12.16
CA HIS A 340 6.56 7.19 12.91
C HIS A 340 5.63 6.37 12.00
N VAL A 341 4.78 5.57 12.63
CA VAL A 341 3.76 4.78 11.96
C VAL A 341 2.39 5.33 12.37
N VAL A 342 1.55 5.61 11.38
CA VAL A 342 0.14 5.96 11.59
C VAL A 342 -0.68 4.76 11.19
N VAL A 343 -1.50 4.25 12.09
CA VAL A 343 -2.34 3.07 11.85
C VAL A 343 -3.79 3.50 11.87
N GLU A 344 -4.46 3.32 10.75
CA GLU A 344 -5.90 3.44 10.69
C GLU A 344 -6.53 2.23 11.39
N MET A 345 -7.30 2.50 12.43
CA MET A 345 -8.07 1.51 13.18
C MET A 345 -9.54 1.65 12.80
N SER A 346 -10.22 0.51 12.72
CA SER A 346 -11.62 0.47 12.31
C SER A 346 -12.53 0.39 13.53
N ASP A 347 -12.11 -0.30 14.58
CA ASP A 347 -12.85 -0.50 15.83
C ASP A 347 -12.04 0.06 17.02
N LEU A 348 -12.74 0.71 17.96
CA LEU A 348 -12.14 1.31 19.15
C LEU A 348 -11.64 0.23 20.12
N ASP A 349 -12.32 -0.91 20.22
CA ASP A 349 -11.98 -1.99 21.16
C ASP A 349 -10.62 -2.63 20.86
N ASN A 350 -10.19 -2.58 19.59
CA ASN A 350 -8.93 -3.16 19.13
C ASN A 350 -7.74 -2.21 19.31
N GLU A 351 -7.97 -0.91 19.52
CA GLU A 351 -6.93 0.12 19.60
C GLU A 351 -5.90 -0.13 20.72
N PRO A 352 -6.30 -0.47 21.97
CA PRO A 352 -5.35 -0.65 23.08
C PRO A 352 -4.32 -1.76 22.82
N LEU A 353 -4.72 -2.81 22.10
CA LEU A 353 -3.84 -3.92 21.75
C LEU A 353 -2.77 -3.49 20.73
N VAL A 354 -3.14 -2.66 19.76
CA VAL A 354 -2.21 -2.12 18.76
C VAL A 354 -1.23 -1.13 19.40
N LYS A 355 -1.73 -0.22 20.25
CA LYS A 355 -0.87 0.71 21.04
C LYS A 355 0.12 -0.06 21.92
N LEU A 356 -0.31 -1.13 22.59
CA LEU A 356 0.54 -1.95 23.46
C LEU A 356 1.72 -2.58 22.70
N VAL A 357 1.48 -3.07 21.49
CA VAL A 357 2.51 -3.71 20.67
C VAL A 357 3.40 -2.70 19.96
N GLY A 358 2.83 -1.57 19.54
CA GLY A 358 3.53 -0.52 18.79
C GLY A 358 4.46 0.36 19.62
N GLY A 359 4.11 0.60 20.89
CA GLY A 359 4.82 1.56 21.74
C GLY A 359 4.77 2.99 21.19
N GLU A 360 5.77 3.81 21.50
CA GLU A 360 5.80 5.26 21.17
C GLU A 360 6.04 5.58 19.69
N LEU A 361 6.29 4.58 18.85
CA LEU A 361 6.52 4.75 17.42
C LEU A 361 5.21 4.81 16.62
N ILE A 362 4.10 4.41 17.23
CA ILE A 362 2.82 4.20 16.55
C ILE A 362 1.79 5.17 17.11
N GLU A 363 1.17 5.90 16.19
CA GLU A 363 -0.06 6.63 16.42
C GLU A 363 -1.21 5.85 15.77
N THR A 364 -2.34 5.76 16.45
CA THR A 364 -3.56 5.16 15.91
C THR A 364 -4.59 6.26 15.66
N VAL A 365 -5.35 6.10 14.58
CA VAL A 365 -6.49 6.95 14.25
C VAL A 365 -7.69 6.03 14.08
N VAL A 366 -8.64 6.08 15.01
CA VAL A 366 -9.85 5.24 14.97
C VAL A 366 -10.88 5.92 14.08
N ALA A 367 -10.97 5.44 12.84
CA ALA A 367 -11.77 6.07 11.78
C ALA A 367 -13.25 6.18 12.16
N HIS A 368 -13.86 5.11 12.65
CA HIS A 368 -15.30 5.11 12.96
C HIS A 368 -15.63 5.99 14.18
N ASP A 369 -14.79 6.03 15.21
CA ASP A 369 -15.02 6.89 16.40
C ASP A 369 -14.92 8.38 16.05
N VAL A 370 -13.87 8.78 15.31
CA VAL A 370 -13.68 10.18 14.85
C VAL A 370 -14.89 10.67 14.05
N ILE A 371 -15.40 9.85 13.13
CA ILE A 371 -16.58 10.20 12.32
C ILE A 371 -17.82 10.34 13.20
N GLY A 372 -18.04 9.44 14.15
CA GLY A 372 -19.19 9.51 15.07
C GLY A 372 -19.19 10.80 15.90
N ARG A 373 -18.04 11.15 16.49
CA ARG A 373 -17.85 12.39 17.27
C ARG A 373 -18.08 13.64 16.43
N LEU A 374 -17.50 13.69 15.22
CA LEU A 374 -17.71 14.79 14.28
C LEU A 374 -19.18 14.95 13.87
N MET A 375 -19.90 13.85 13.61
CA MET A 375 -21.33 13.91 13.30
C MET A 375 -22.14 14.52 14.43
N ILE A 376 -21.83 14.17 15.69
CA ILE A 376 -22.50 14.70 16.87
C ILE A 376 -22.22 16.19 17.04
N GLN A 377 -20.95 16.61 17.01
CA GLN A 377 -20.59 18.03 17.12
C GLN A 377 -21.28 18.86 16.02
N CYS A 378 -21.32 18.35 14.79
CA CYS A 378 -22.01 19.01 13.67
C CYS A 378 -23.54 19.02 13.82
N ALA A 379 -24.11 18.00 14.48
CA ALA A 379 -25.55 17.94 14.77
C ALA A 379 -25.96 18.97 15.81
N LEU A 380 -25.11 19.21 16.81
CA LEU A 380 -25.35 20.18 17.87
C LEU A 380 -25.10 21.62 17.40
N GLN A 381 -24.10 21.83 16.54
CA GLN A 381 -23.71 23.16 16.07
C GLN A 381 -23.60 23.23 14.54
N PRO A 382 -24.69 23.67 13.87
CA PRO A 382 -24.71 23.84 12.42
C PRO A 382 -23.65 24.83 11.91
N GLY A 383 -22.77 24.34 11.05
CA GLY A 383 -21.67 25.11 10.46
C GLY A 383 -20.29 24.64 10.89
N LEU A 384 -20.17 23.89 12.01
CA LEU A 384 -18.90 23.25 12.39
C LEU A 384 -18.42 22.28 11.32
N ALA A 385 -19.34 21.65 10.61
CA ALA A 385 -19.08 20.74 9.50
C ALA A 385 -18.12 21.30 8.43
N GLN A 386 -18.32 22.56 8.04
CA GLN A 386 -17.47 23.22 7.06
C GLN A 386 -16.14 23.67 7.68
N ILE A 387 -16.15 24.06 8.96
CA ILE A 387 -14.95 24.45 9.71
C ILE A 387 -14.01 23.25 9.90
N TRP A 388 -14.57 22.09 10.25
CA TRP A 388 -13.82 20.84 10.38
C TRP A 388 -13.22 20.39 9.06
N GLU A 389 -13.97 20.52 7.96
CA GLU A 389 -13.43 20.24 6.62
C GLU A 389 -12.27 21.18 6.25
N ASP A 390 -12.36 22.46 6.61
CA ASP A 390 -11.30 23.44 6.36
C ASP A 390 -10.05 23.19 7.22
N ILE A 391 -10.21 22.77 8.48
CA ILE A 391 -9.10 22.59 9.45
C ILE A 391 -8.42 21.22 9.32
N LEU A 392 -9.17 20.17 8.98
CA LEU A 392 -8.61 18.83 8.79
C LEU A 392 -7.90 18.67 7.44
N GLY A 393 -8.36 19.39 6.42
CA GLY A 393 -7.73 19.38 5.10
C GLY A 393 -6.53 20.32 5.00
N PHE A 394 -5.61 20.03 4.09
CA PHE A 394 -4.44 20.88 3.77
C PHE A 394 -4.75 22.01 2.77
N GLU A 395 -6.03 22.25 2.46
CA GLU A 395 -6.41 23.23 1.43
C GLU A 395 -6.50 24.66 1.96
N ASN A 396 -6.72 24.83 3.27
CA ASN A 396 -6.98 26.13 3.89
C ASN A 396 -6.00 26.41 5.03
N ALA A 397 -6.42 26.28 6.29
CA ALA A 397 -5.58 26.57 7.43
C ALA A 397 -5.69 25.45 8.45
N GLU A 398 -4.55 24.87 8.80
CA GLU A 398 -4.44 23.70 9.67
C GLU A 398 -3.48 23.92 10.83
N PHE A 399 -3.37 22.91 11.69
CA PHE A 399 -2.54 22.94 12.89
C PHE A 399 -1.06 22.70 12.58
N TYR A 400 -0.21 23.60 13.08
CA TYR A 400 1.24 23.50 13.01
C TYR A 400 1.88 23.69 14.38
N ILE A 401 2.92 22.90 14.68
CA ILE A 401 3.72 23.04 15.90
C ILE A 401 5.13 23.45 15.51
N LYS A 402 5.58 24.60 16.02
CA LYS A 402 6.92 25.12 15.69
C LYS A 402 7.56 25.85 16.85
N ARG A 403 8.88 25.67 16.96
CA ARG A 403 9.69 26.35 17.97
C ARG A 403 10.04 27.76 17.54
N TRP A 404 9.80 28.73 18.43
CA TRP A 404 10.10 30.15 18.22
C TRP A 404 10.93 30.72 19.38
N PRO A 405 12.27 30.61 19.34
CA PRO A 405 13.13 31.03 20.44
C PRO A 405 12.98 32.51 20.83
N GLN A 406 12.62 33.37 19.88
CA GLN A 406 12.39 34.80 20.10
C GLN A 406 11.16 35.12 20.98
N LEU A 407 10.25 34.16 21.19
CA LEU A 407 9.06 34.33 22.02
C LEU A 407 9.29 33.89 23.48
N ALA A 408 10.46 33.35 23.80
CA ALA A 408 10.78 32.92 25.16
C ALA A 408 10.73 34.11 26.13
N GLY A 409 10.02 33.95 27.24
CA GLY A 409 9.80 34.97 28.26
C GLY A 409 8.55 35.83 28.06
N LEU A 410 7.84 35.69 26.94
CA LEU A 410 6.56 36.37 26.71
C LEU A 410 5.41 35.62 27.38
N HIS A 411 4.37 36.37 27.75
CA HIS A 411 3.11 35.79 28.20
C HIS A 411 2.30 35.27 27.01
N PHE A 412 1.47 34.25 27.24
CA PHE A 412 0.63 33.69 26.18
C PHE A 412 -0.33 34.73 25.59
N GLU A 413 -0.83 35.69 26.39
CA GLU A 413 -1.65 36.80 25.87
C GLU A 413 -0.93 37.64 24.80
N GLU A 414 0.39 37.81 24.93
CA GLU A 414 1.22 38.54 23.97
C GLU A 414 1.51 37.67 22.74
N VAL A 415 1.80 36.39 22.97
CA VAL A 415 2.04 35.41 21.91
C VAL A 415 0.82 35.28 20.99
N LEU A 416 -0.39 35.24 21.56
CA LEU A 416 -1.65 35.12 20.84
C LEU A 416 -1.82 36.17 19.73
N VAL A 417 -1.36 37.41 19.97
CA VAL A 417 -1.44 38.51 19.01
C VAL A 417 -0.15 38.78 18.25
N SER A 418 0.87 37.94 18.45
CA SER A 418 2.20 38.11 17.83
C SER A 418 2.26 37.63 16.38
N PHE A 419 1.27 36.87 15.88
CA PHE A 419 1.31 36.30 14.54
C PHE A 419 0.30 36.99 13.60
N PRO A 420 0.74 37.71 12.56
CA PRO A 420 -0.14 38.31 11.55
C PRO A 420 -0.91 37.26 10.74
N ASP A 421 -0.23 36.18 10.38
CA ASP A 421 -0.70 35.18 9.41
C ASP A 421 -1.05 33.82 10.06
N ALA A 422 -1.02 33.73 11.40
CA ALA A 422 -1.43 32.54 12.15
C ALA A 422 -2.20 32.92 13.43
N ILE A 423 -2.83 31.93 14.06
CA ILE A 423 -3.51 32.07 15.35
C ILE A 423 -2.94 31.03 16.33
N PRO A 424 -2.24 31.44 17.40
CA PRO A 424 -1.82 30.54 18.45
C PRO A 424 -3.00 29.93 19.20
N CYS A 425 -3.04 28.60 19.26
CA CYS A 425 -4.10 27.82 19.91
C CYS A 425 -3.60 27.06 21.15
N GLY A 426 -2.29 26.90 21.30
CA GLY A 426 -1.73 26.16 22.42
C GLY A 426 -0.21 26.20 22.49
N ILE A 427 0.33 25.55 23.51
CA ILE A 427 1.78 25.45 23.74
C ILE A 427 2.14 23.98 23.99
N LYS A 428 3.23 23.53 23.37
CA LYS A 428 3.91 22.30 23.73
C LYS A 428 4.97 22.60 24.77
N VAL A 429 4.74 22.10 25.98
CA VAL A 429 5.57 22.38 27.15
C VAL A 429 6.76 21.44 27.20
N ALA A 430 7.96 21.96 27.02
CA ALA A 430 9.18 21.15 27.01
C ALA A 430 9.47 20.52 28.38
N ALA A 431 9.13 21.23 29.47
CA ALA A 431 9.32 20.76 30.84
C ALA A 431 8.48 19.51 31.18
N ASP A 432 7.32 19.36 30.54
CA ASP A 432 6.37 18.26 30.77
C ASP A 432 6.51 17.16 29.72
N GLY A 433 7.72 16.94 29.22
CA GLY A 433 8.00 15.90 28.23
C GLY A 433 7.34 16.15 26.87
N GLY A 434 7.00 17.41 26.55
CA GLY A 434 6.33 17.77 25.30
C GLY A 434 4.82 17.54 25.32
N LYS A 435 4.17 17.64 26.49
CA LYS A 435 2.71 17.71 26.58
C LYS A 435 2.20 18.96 25.86
N ILE A 436 1.15 18.79 25.06
CA ILE A 436 0.45 19.90 24.40
C ILE A 436 -0.66 20.37 25.34
N ILE A 437 -0.73 21.69 25.54
CA ILE A 437 -1.78 22.35 26.29
C ILE A 437 -2.51 23.26 25.30
N LEU A 438 -3.74 22.88 24.94
CA LEU A 438 -4.65 23.77 24.22
C LEU A 438 -5.19 24.83 25.17
N ASN A 439 -5.42 26.02 24.63
CA ASN A 439 -6.02 27.13 25.37
C ASN A 439 -5.35 27.41 26.73
N PRO A 440 -4.02 27.62 26.80
CA PRO A 440 -3.34 27.85 28.06
C PRO A 440 -3.76 29.19 28.68
N ASP A 441 -3.53 29.31 29.99
CA ASP A 441 -3.74 30.56 30.72
C ASP A 441 -2.97 31.74 30.09
N ASP A 442 -3.58 32.92 30.06
CA ASP A 442 -2.95 34.15 29.55
C ASP A 442 -1.63 34.48 30.25
N ASN A 443 -1.52 34.10 31.52
CA ASN A 443 -0.35 34.31 32.36
C ASN A 443 0.77 33.29 32.11
N TYR A 444 0.55 32.24 31.30
CA TYR A 444 1.57 31.26 30.98
C TYR A 444 2.76 31.95 30.30
N ILE A 445 3.97 31.72 30.81
CA ILE A 445 5.20 32.30 30.28
C ILE A 445 5.91 31.25 29.43
N LEU A 446 6.11 31.54 28.15
CA LEU A 446 6.83 30.64 27.24
C LEU A 446 8.27 30.46 27.73
N ARG A 447 8.68 29.20 27.90
CA ARG A 447 10.03 28.84 28.35
C ARG A 447 10.92 28.49 27.16
N GLU A 448 12.22 28.45 27.42
CA GLU A 448 13.18 27.98 26.42
C GLU A 448 12.93 26.50 26.10
N GLY A 449 12.65 26.21 24.84
CA GLY A 449 12.34 24.85 24.38
C GLY A 449 10.86 24.61 24.10
N ASP A 450 9.98 25.45 24.62
CA ASP A 450 8.54 25.37 24.31
C ASP A 450 8.31 25.66 22.81
N GLU A 451 7.27 25.02 22.28
CA GLU A 451 6.84 25.17 20.88
C GLU A 451 5.41 25.70 20.86
N VAL A 452 5.08 26.53 19.87
CA VAL A 452 3.75 27.14 19.74
C VAL A 452 2.93 26.31 18.76
N LEU A 453 1.73 25.92 19.19
CA LEU A 453 0.70 25.36 18.31
C LEU A 453 -0.09 26.52 17.71
N VAL A 454 -0.18 26.57 16.38
CA VAL A 454 -0.93 27.60 15.66
C VAL A 454 -1.85 26.98 14.61
N ILE A 455 -2.89 27.73 14.23
CA ILE A 455 -3.61 27.53 12.96
C ILE A 455 -3.02 28.49 11.92
N ALA A 456 -2.51 27.97 10.80
CA ALA A 456 -1.87 28.74 9.73
C ALA A 456 -2.14 28.11 8.35
N GLU A 457 -1.93 28.86 7.26
CA GLU A 457 -2.20 28.39 5.89
C GLU A 457 -1.23 27.30 5.41
N ASP A 458 0.02 27.35 5.86
CA ASP A 458 1.07 26.39 5.51
C ASP A 458 2.21 26.47 6.55
N ASP A 459 3.14 25.52 6.55
CA ASP A 459 4.20 25.40 7.56
C ASP A 459 5.25 26.54 7.53
N ASP A 460 5.35 27.23 6.39
CA ASP A 460 6.31 28.29 6.09
C ASP A 460 5.69 29.69 5.91
N THR A 461 4.37 29.83 6.00
CA THR A 461 3.64 31.07 5.71
C THR A 461 3.60 32.08 6.87
N TYR A 462 3.95 31.66 8.09
CA TYR A 462 3.77 32.47 9.29
C TYR A 462 5.07 32.68 10.08
N ALA A 463 5.16 33.85 10.70
CA ALA A 463 6.24 34.23 11.61
C ALA A 463 5.74 35.25 12.65
N PRO A 464 6.38 35.34 13.82
CA PRO A 464 6.02 36.37 14.79
C PRO A 464 6.43 37.76 14.29
N GLY A 465 5.50 38.71 14.37
CA GLY A 465 5.66 40.12 14.05
C GLY A 465 5.66 41.01 15.29
N PRO A 466 5.69 42.35 15.11
CA PRO A 466 5.58 43.28 16.23
C PRO A 466 4.18 43.20 16.87
N LEU A 467 4.12 43.39 18.18
CA LEU A 467 2.84 43.41 18.92
C LEU A 467 1.94 44.54 18.39
N PRO A 468 0.70 44.23 17.97
CA PRO A 468 -0.24 45.24 17.52
C PRO A 468 -0.76 46.08 18.69
N GLU A 469 -1.14 47.33 18.42
CA GLU A 469 -1.91 48.13 19.39
C GLU A 469 -3.34 47.60 19.45
N VAL A 470 -3.70 46.89 20.52
CA VAL A 470 -5.04 46.33 20.73
C VAL A 470 -5.84 47.18 21.72
N LEU A 471 -7.09 47.50 21.37
CA LEU A 471 -7.98 48.32 22.18
C LEU A 471 -8.62 47.49 23.30
N LYS A 472 -8.10 47.60 24.53
CA LYS A 472 -8.76 47.06 25.74
C LYS A 472 -9.97 47.93 26.15
N ARG A 473 -11.06 47.89 25.36
CA ARG A 473 -12.35 48.55 25.68
C ARG A 473 -13.28 47.61 26.44
N LEU A 474 -14.24 48.20 27.17
CA LEU A 474 -15.34 47.46 27.81
C LEU A 474 -16.26 46.86 26.74
N PHE A 475 -16.69 45.62 26.95
CA PHE A 475 -17.63 44.90 26.07
C PHE A 475 -18.78 44.28 26.87
N PRO A 476 -19.84 43.79 26.20
CA PRO A 476 -20.97 43.16 26.87
C PRO A 476 -20.55 41.91 27.64
N LYS A 477 -20.76 41.90 28.97
CA LYS A 477 -20.62 40.67 29.77
C LYS A 477 -21.95 39.93 29.81
N ILE A 478 -22.32 39.33 28.69
CA ILE A 478 -23.53 38.51 28.61
C ILE A 478 -23.18 37.12 29.19
N PRO A 479 -23.94 36.63 30.19
CA PRO A 479 -23.78 35.27 30.68
C PRO A 479 -24.25 34.28 29.61
N ASP A 480 -23.64 33.09 29.56
CA ASP A 480 -24.10 32.05 28.65
C ASP A 480 -25.57 31.69 28.95
N PRO A 481 -26.40 31.53 27.90
CA PRO A 481 -27.76 31.08 28.08
C PRO A 481 -27.75 29.65 28.65
N PRO A 482 -28.73 29.29 29.48
CA PRO A 482 -28.85 27.91 29.93
C PRO A 482 -29.06 26.99 28.71
N LYS A 483 -28.35 25.84 28.68
CA LYS A 483 -28.59 24.80 27.67
C LYS A 483 -30.04 24.30 27.81
N TYR A 484 -30.75 24.15 26.68
CA TYR A 484 -32.12 23.65 26.65
C TYR A 484 -32.13 22.17 26.22
N PRO A 485 -33.14 21.39 26.63
CA PRO A 485 -33.27 20.01 26.18
C PRO A 485 -33.48 19.95 24.66
N GLU A 486 -32.75 19.04 24.01
CA GLU A 486 -32.82 18.80 22.57
C GLU A 486 -33.46 17.44 22.26
N LYS A 487 -34.04 17.32 21.06
CA LYS A 487 -34.59 16.07 20.54
C LYS A 487 -33.86 15.65 19.28
N ILE A 488 -33.15 14.53 19.37
CA ILE A 488 -32.31 14.00 18.29
C ILE A 488 -32.91 12.70 17.76
N LEU A 489 -32.81 12.46 16.46
CA LEU A 489 -33.21 11.21 15.81
C LEU A 489 -32.01 10.53 15.16
N PHE A 490 -31.73 9.29 15.54
CA PHE A 490 -30.86 8.37 14.82
C PHE A 490 -31.69 7.48 13.90
N CYS A 491 -31.30 7.42 12.63
CA CYS A 491 -31.86 6.52 11.62
C CYS A 491 -30.80 5.52 11.20
N GLY A 492 -31.00 4.25 11.54
CA GLY A 492 -30.01 3.18 11.39
C GLY A 492 -29.55 2.63 12.74
N TRP A 493 -28.97 1.42 12.73
CA TRP A 493 -28.21 0.86 13.84
C TRP A 493 -26.75 0.82 13.41
N ARG A 494 -25.96 1.79 13.87
CA ARG A 494 -24.53 1.86 13.56
C ARG A 494 -23.75 0.89 14.45
N ARG A 495 -22.58 0.43 14.00
CA ARG A 495 -21.59 -0.19 14.89
C ARG A 495 -21.16 0.83 15.95
N ASP A 496 -20.99 0.37 17.18
CA ASP A 496 -20.55 1.17 18.34
C ASP A 496 -21.42 2.42 18.55
N ILE A 497 -22.74 2.25 18.36
CA ILE A 497 -23.73 3.32 18.54
C ILE A 497 -23.80 3.79 20.00
N ASP A 498 -23.41 2.93 20.94
CA ASP A 498 -23.26 3.21 22.36
C ASP A 498 -22.22 4.29 22.65
N ASP A 499 -21.08 4.31 21.94
CA ASP A 499 -20.10 5.40 22.04
C ASP A 499 -20.72 6.75 21.64
N MET A 500 -21.48 6.76 20.54
CA MET A 500 -22.21 7.96 20.11
C MET A 500 -23.25 8.43 21.14
N ILE A 501 -23.89 7.48 21.85
CA ILE A 501 -24.86 7.81 22.90
C ILE A 501 -24.14 8.43 24.11
N MET A 502 -22.97 7.90 24.50
CA MET A 502 -22.16 8.47 25.58
C MET A 502 -21.70 9.89 25.27
N VAL A 503 -21.22 10.12 24.04
CA VAL A 503 -20.84 11.46 23.58
C VAL A 503 -22.04 12.42 23.67
N LEU A 504 -23.23 12.02 23.20
CA LEU A 504 -24.43 12.84 23.32
C LEU A 504 -24.85 13.12 24.77
N GLU A 505 -24.75 12.11 25.65
CA GLU A 505 -25.06 12.24 27.07
C GLU A 505 -24.19 13.31 27.75
N ALA A 506 -22.91 13.41 27.36
CA ALA A 506 -21.99 14.42 27.87
C ALA A 506 -22.32 15.85 27.40
N PHE A 507 -22.75 16.02 26.15
CA PHE A 507 -22.98 17.35 25.57
C PHE A 507 -24.37 17.94 25.84
N LEU A 508 -25.41 17.09 25.95
CA LEU A 508 -26.81 17.53 25.99
C LEU A 508 -27.29 17.97 27.38
N ALA A 509 -28.29 18.86 27.39
CA ALA A 509 -28.91 19.31 28.63
C ALA A 509 -29.83 18.25 29.25
N PRO A 510 -30.06 18.29 30.58
CA PRO A 510 -30.99 17.39 31.25
C PRO A 510 -32.40 17.41 30.68
N GLY A 511 -32.94 16.24 30.37
CA GLY A 511 -34.28 16.06 29.82
C GLY A 511 -34.33 15.99 28.29
N SER A 512 -33.18 15.87 27.63
CA SER A 512 -33.07 15.66 26.19
C SER A 512 -33.55 14.25 25.80
N GLU A 513 -33.98 14.08 24.55
CA GLU A 513 -34.52 12.81 24.05
C GLU A 513 -33.74 12.34 22.80
N LEU A 514 -33.27 11.09 22.83
CA LEU A 514 -32.70 10.42 21.66
C LEU A 514 -33.67 9.37 21.13
N TRP A 515 -34.16 9.59 19.92
CA TRP A 515 -35.02 8.65 19.23
C TRP A 515 -34.18 7.77 18.30
N MET A 516 -34.39 6.46 18.36
CA MET A 516 -33.68 5.51 17.51
C MET A 516 -34.66 4.75 16.61
N LEU A 517 -34.62 5.03 15.31
CA LEU A 517 -35.36 4.31 14.27
C LEU A 517 -34.44 3.32 13.55
N ASN A 518 -34.67 2.02 13.74
CA ASN A 518 -33.94 0.96 13.05
C ASN A 518 -34.71 -0.37 13.07
N GLU A 519 -34.19 -1.37 12.35
CA GLU A 519 -34.81 -2.69 12.18
C GLU A 519 -34.56 -3.64 13.38
N VAL A 520 -33.66 -3.30 14.30
CA VAL A 520 -33.36 -4.13 15.48
C VAL A 520 -34.58 -4.15 16.41
N PRO A 521 -35.07 -5.33 16.84
CA PRO A 521 -36.21 -5.43 17.76
C PRO A 521 -35.91 -4.74 19.10
N GLU A 522 -36.88 -4.00 19.64
CA GLU A 522 -36.70 -3.20 20.87
C GLU A 522 -36.14 -4.02 22.05
N LYS A 523 -36.56 -5.28 22.19
CA LYS A 523 -36.12 -6.19 23.25
C LYS A 523 -34.64 -6.58 23.19
N GLU A 524 -34.02 -6.48 22.01
CA GLU A 524 -32.62 -6.85 21.79
C GLU A 524 -31.70 -5.63 21.92
N ARG A 525 -32.24 -4.42 21.78
CA ARG A 525 -31.48 -3.16 21.81
C ARG A 525 -30.81 -2.93 23.16
N GLU A 526 -31.57 -3.08 24.25
CA GLU A 526 -31.03 -2.90 25.61
C GLU A 526 -29.86 -3.85 25.87
N LYS A 527 -30.00 -5.11 25.42
CA LYS A 527 -28.93 -6.11 25.56
C LYS A 527 -27.70 -5.71 24.75
N LYS A 528 -27.86 -5.35 23.47
CA LYS A 528 -26.73 -4.92 22.61
C LYS A 528 -25.97 -3.72 23.21
N LEU A 529 -26.71 -2.70 23.68
CA LEU A 529 -26.10 -1.51 24.31
C LEU A 529 -25.35 -1.87 25.59
N THR A 530 -25.94 -2.75 26.42
CA THR A 530 -25.28 -3.20 27.67
C THR A 530 -24.05 -4.06 27.37
N ASP A 531 -24.10 -4.90 26.33
CA ASP A 531 -22.98 -5.73 25.89
C ASP A 531 -21.81 -4.87 25.35
N GLY A 532 -22.09 -3.72 24.74
CA GLY A 532 -21.10 -2.69 24.35
C GLY A 532 -20.57 -1.84 25.52
N GLY A 533 -21.16 -1.97 26.71
CA GLY A 533 -20.69 -1.29 27.93
C GLY A 533 -21.52 -0.07 28.34
N LEU A 534 -22.60 0.25 27.63
CA LEU A 534 -23.50 1.35 28.00
C LEU A 534 -24.41 0.98 29.17
N ASP A 535 -24.29 1.72 30.28
CA ASP A 535 -25.28 1.66 31.37
C ASP A 535 -26.46 2.58 31.09
N ILE A 536 -27.52 2.02 30.49
CA ILE A 536 -28.76 2.74 30.16
C ILE A 536 -29.41 3.36 31.40
N SER A 537 -29.26 2.73 32.57
CA SER A 537 -29.83 3.24 33.82
C SER A 537 -29.03 4.38 34.43
N GLY A 538 -27.77 4.54 34.00
CA GLY A 538 -26.86 5.60 34.42
C GLY A 538 -27.01 6.91 33.63
N LEU A 539 -27.77 6.92 32.53
CA LEU A 539 -28.03 8.13 31.74
C LEU A 539 -28.83 9.17 32.56
N VAL A 540 -28.28 10.37 32.69
CA VAL A 540 -28.82 11.48 33.49
C VAL A 540 -29.49 12.52 32.58
N ASN A 541 -28.85 12.85 31.47
CA ASN A 541 -29.27 13.94 30.59
C ASN A 541 -30.24 13.47 29.50
N LEU A 542 -30.03 12.25 28.99
CA LEU A 542 -30.63 11.75 27.78
C LEU A 542 -31.62 10.59 28.05
N LYS A 543 -32.79 10.69 27.44
CA LYS A 543 -33.81 9.64 27.46
C LYS A 543 -33.88 8.92 26.12
N LEU A 544 -33.67 7.61 26.13
CA LEU A 544 -33.79 6.77 24.93
C LEU A 544 -35.26 6.49 24.58
N VAL A 545 -35.62 6.69 23.31
CA VAL A 545 -36.93 6.38 22.75
C VAL A 545 -36.78 5.44 21.55
N HIS A 546 -37.22 4.19 21.71
CA HIS A 546 -37.08 3.17 20.68
C HIS A 546 -38.24 3.17 19.68
N ARG A 547 -37.91 3.09 18.39
CA ARG A 547 -38.84 2.89 17.28
C ARG A 547 -38.33 1.80 16.35
N GLU A 548 -39.11 0.75 16.16
CA GLU A 548 -38.81 -0.31 15.20
C GLU A 548 -39.34 0.07 13.81
N GLY A 549 -38.46 0.04 12.82
CA GLY A 549 -38.83 0.32 11.44
C GLY A 549 -37.64 0.49 10.51
N ASN A 550 -37.87 0.15 9.25
CA ASN A 550 -36.91 0.37 8.18
C ASN A 550 -36.92 1.85 7.71
N ALA A 551 -35.74 2.49 7.75
CA ALA A 551 -35.53 3.90 7.41
C ALA A 551 -35.69 4.23 5.90
N VAL A 552 -35.70 3.25 5.00
CA VAL A 552 -35.99 3.46 3.57
C VAL A 552 -37.47 3.28 3.22
N ILE A 553 -38.32 2.94 4.20
CA ILE A 553 -39.76 2.79 4.00
C ILE A 553 -40.48 4.06 4.47
N ARG A 554 -41.04 4.80 3.51
CA ARG A 554 -41.83 6.03 3.74
C ARG A 554 -42.84 5.90 4.88
N ARG A 555 -43.65 4.83 4.89
CA ARG A 555 -44.71 4.60 5.89
C ARG A 555 -44.17 4.57 7.33
N HIS A 556 -42.95 4.07 7.53
CA HIS A 556 -42.34 3.99 8.85
C HIS A 556 -41.82 5.36 9.28
N LEU A 557 -41.13 6.09 8.39
CA LEU A 557 -40.72 7.48 8.63
C LEU A 557 -41.92 8.40 8.88
N GLU A 558 -43.04 8.17 8.18
CA GLU A 558 -44.28 8.92 8.37
C GLU A 558 -44.96 8.66 9.73
N SER A 559 -44.52 7.67 10.51
CA SER A 559 -45.00 7.52 11.89
C SER A 559 -44.31 8.47 12.87
N LEU A 560 -43.17 9.05 12.48
CA LEU A 560 -42.35 9.90 13.33
C LEU A 560 -42.74 11.39 13.25
N PRO A 561 -42.57 12.14 14.35
CA PRO A 561 -42.75 13.59 14.37
C PRO A 561 -41.50 14.30 13.84
N LEU A 562 -41.19 14.10 12.56
CA LEU A 562 -39.96 14.55 11.89
C LEU A 562 -39.70 16.06 11.99
N GLU A 563 -40.74 16.85 12.23
CA GLU A 563 -40.68 18.32 12.35
C GLU A 563 -40.32 18.78 13.77
N THR A 564 -40.28 17.87 14.75
CA THR A 564 -39.99 18.19 16.16
C THR A 564 -38.57 17.86 16.59
N PHE A 565 -37.78 17.25 15.71
CA PHE A 565 -36.37 16.97 15.97
C PHE A 565 -35.55 18.20 15.64
N ASP A 566 -34.64 18.56 16.53
CA ASP A 566 -33.65 19.60 16.30
C ASP A 566 -32.67 19.11 15.22
N SER A 567 -32.19 17.86 15.38
CA SER A 567 -31.24 17.22 14.47
C SER A 567 -31.60 15.76 14.18
N ILE A 568 -31.38 15.34 12.93
CA ILE A 568 -31.58 13.98 12.43
C ILE A 568 -30.26 13.47 11.84
N LEU A 569 -29.75 12.38 12.40
CA LEU A 569 -28.55 11.69 11.90
C LEU A 569 -28.98 10.40 11.18
N ILE A 570 -28.57 10.29 9.93
CA ILE A 570 -28.73 9.11 9.10
C ILE A 570 -27.39 8.38 9.11
N LEU A 571 -27.37 7.24 9.78
CA LEU A 571 -26.16 6.46 10.05
C LEU A 571 -26.06 5.29 9.06
N ALA A 572 -24.83 4.91 8.73
CA ALA A 572 -24.57 3.65 8.03
C ALA A 572 -24.96 2.48 8.95
N ASP A 573 -25.83 1.59 8.44
CA ASP A 573 -26.32 0.46 9.22
C ASP A 573 -25.26 -0.65 9.27
N GLU A 574 -24.96 -1.17 10.47
CA GLU A 574 -24.01 -2.27 10.74
C GLU A 574 -24.24 -3.46 9.80
N SER A 575 -25.51 -3.76 9.47
CA SER A 575 -25.86 -4.90 8.60
C SER A 575 -25.40 -4.76 7.14
N LEU A 576 -25.05 -3.55 6.69
CA LEU A 576 -24.78 -3.23 5.28
C LEU A 576 -23.51 -2.40 5.08
N GLU A 577 -22.77 -2.10 6.16
CA GLU A 577 -21.54 -1.31 6.12
C GLU A 577 -20.43 -1.96 5.28
N ASP A 578 -20.37 -3.30 5.23
CA ASP A 578 -19.45 -4.07 4.37
C ASP A 578 -19.64 -3.77 2.87
N SER A 579 -20.78 -3.18 2.49
CA SER A 579 -21.03 -2.71 1.13
C SER A 579 -21.30 -1.22 1.10
N ILE A 580 -20.21 -0.45 1.00
CA ILE A 580 -20.16 1.01 0.87
C ILE A 580 -21.28 1.56 -0.05
N VAL A 581 -21.40 1.02 -1.26
CA VAL A 581 -22.38 1.48 -2.26
C VAL A 581 -23.83 1.27 -1.80
N HIS A 582 -24.12 0.14 -1.14
CA HIS A 582 -25.45 -0.17 -0.64
C HIS A 582 -25.80 0.68 0.60
N SER A 583 -24.84 0.88 1.49
CA SER A 583 -24.98 1.75 2.66
C SER A 583 -25.31 3.19 2.24
N ASP A 584 -24.49 3.77 1.36
CA ASP A 584 -24.69 5.10 0.82
C ASP A 584 -26.06 5.27 0.14
N SER A 585 -26.45 4.27 -0.66
CA SER A 585 -27.75 4.28 -1.35
C SER A 585 -28.92 4.35 -0.38
N ARG A 586 -28.82 3.67 0.78
CA ARG A 586 -29.86 3.71 1.82
C ARG A 586 -29.86 5.05 2.55
N SER A 587 -28.70 5.55 2.93
CA SER A 587 -28.57 6.87 3.59
C SER A 587 -29.19 7.97 2.72
N LEU A 588 -28.91 7.95 1.41
CA LEU A 588 -29.52 8.86 0.44
C LEU A 588 -31.02 8.68 0.27
N ALA A 589 -31.51 7.44 0.20
CA ALA A 589 -32.93 7.17 0.11
C ALA A 589 -33.67 7.69 1.35
N THR A 590 -33.14 7.44 2.55
CA THR A 590 -33.69 7.95 3.81
C THR A 590 -33.69 9.48 3.85
N LEU A 591 -32.59 10.13 3.45
CA LEU A 591 -32.49 11.58 3.36
C LEU A 591 -33.59 12.17 2.45
N LEU A 592 -33.72 11.63 1.24
CA LEU A 592 -34.71 12.07 0.25
C LEU A 592 -36.14 11.88 0.77
N LEU A 593 -36.41 10.75 1.43
CA LEU A 593 -37.73 10.45 1.99
C LEU A 593 -38.09 11.40 3.13
N ILE A 594 -37.17 11.67 4.06
CA ILE A 594 -37.41 12.59 5.18
C ILE A 594 -37.73 13.99 4.64
N ARG A 595 -36.94 14.50 3.69
CA ARG A 595 -37.17 15.81 3.06
C ARG A 595 -38.50 15.86 2.31
N ASP A 596 -38.85 14.83 1.52
CA ASP A 596 -40.14 14.78 0.82
C ASP A 596 -41.32 14.72 1.81
N ILE A 597 -41.23 13.92 2.88
CA ILE A 597 -42.26 13.83 3.92
C ILE A 597 -42.47 15.18 4.61
N GLN A 598 -41.39 15.84 5.06
CA GLN A 598 -41.45 17.17 5.67
C GLN A 598 -42.09 18.19 4.70
N SER A 599 -41.70 18.17 3.42
CA SER A 599 -42.25 19.07 2.41
C SER A 599 -43.76 18.88 2.16
N ARG A 600 -44.27 17.65 2.27
CA ARG A 600 -45.70 17.34 2.09
C ARG A 600 -46.53 17.69 3.32
N ARG A 601 -45.96 17.52 4.51
CA ARG A 601 -46.62 17.84 5.80
C ARG A 601 -46.67 19.33 6.09
N LEU A 602 -45.78 20.10 5.49
CA LEU A 602 -45.73 21.56 5.53
C LEU A 602 -46.29 22.15 4.21
N PRO A 603 -47.62 22.17 3.98
CA PRO A 603 -48.17 22.93 2.87
C PRO A 603 -47.89 24.42 3.13
N TYR A 604 -47.28 25.09 2.15
CA TYR A 604 -47.03 26.53 2.02
C TYR A 604 -47.89 27.38 2.98
N ARG A 605 -47.37 27.67 4.18
CA ARG A 605 -47.94 28.69 5.06
C ARG A 605 -47.46 30.03 4.56
N ASP A 606 -48.41 30.82 4.04
CA ASP A 606 -48.21 32.22 3.70
C ASP A 606 -47.36 32.92 4.77
N ARG A 607 -46.29 33.58 4.33
CA ARG A 607 -45.50 34.54 5.11
C ARG A 607 -46.41 35.65 5.63
N LYS A 608 -47.05 35.45 6.78
CA LYS A 608 -47.55 36.51 7.64
C LYS A 608 -46.95 36.33 9.03
N PRO A 609 -46.23 37.32 9.57
CA PRO A 609 -45.65 37.23 10.89
C PRO A 609 -46.79 37.32 11.91
N THR A 610 -47.19 36.18 12.46
CA THR A 610 -48.18 36.19 13.54
C THR A 610 -47.42 36.39 14.84
N SER A 611 -47.62 37.58 15.40
CA SER A 611 -47.13 38.06 16.68
C SER A 611 -47.72 37.26 17.86
N LEU A 612 -47.07 37.44 19.02
CA LEU A 612 -47.50 37.12 20.39
C LEU A 612 -47.00 35.79 20.99
N ARG A 613 -45.75 35.79 21.47
CA ARG A 613 -45.42 35.37 22.85
C ARG A 613 -44.32 36.27 23.45
N LEU A 614 -44.60 36.67 24.69
CA LEU A 614 -43.89 37.47 25.69
C LEU A 614 -42.69 38.36 25.29
N SER A 615 -42.90 39.66 25.49
CA SER A 615 -41.94 40.74 25.61
C SER A 615 -40.87 40.48 26.69
N GLY A 616 -39.59 40.65 26.38
CA GLY A 616 -38.58 40.71 27.43
C GLY A 616 -37.10 40.82 27.07
N PHE A 617 -36.62 40.52 25.86
CA PHE A 617 -35.20 40.69 25.52
C PHE A 617 -35.06 41.00 24.02
N SER A 618 -34.13 41.88 23.64
CA SER A 618 -33.83 42.19 22.24
C SER A 618 -33.14 40.97 21.61
N HIS A 619 -33.93 39.99 21.18
CA HIS A 619 -33.44 38.81 20.48
C HIS A 619 -32.95 39.21 19.08
N SER A 620 -31.67 38.98 18.88
CA SER A 620 -30.90 39.20 17.65
C SER A 620 -31.51 38.42 16.47
N SER A 621 -31.41 39.00 15.27
CA SER A 621 -32.11 38.55 14.06
C SER A 621 -31.63 37.18 13.58
N TRP A 622 -30.38 36.82 13.85
CA TRP A 622 -29.79 35.52 13.50
C TRP A 622 -30.30 34.33 14.34
N ILE A 623 -30.57 34.47 15.66
CA ILE A 623 -31.27 33.41 16.43
C ILE A 623 -32.64 33.19 15.82
N ARG A 624 -33.25 34.26 15.29
CA ARG A 624 -34.52 34.22 14.59
C ARG A 624 -34.42 33.63 13.18
N GLU A 625 -33.29 33.75 12.49
CA GLU A 625 -33.01 33.08 11.21
C GLU A 625 -32.61 31.62 11.39
N MET A 626 -31.86 31.26 12.44
CA MET A 626 -31.62 29.87 12.87
C MET A 626 -32.90 29.24 13.45
N GLN A 627 -33.75 29.98 14.15
CA GLN A 627 -35.09 29.55 14.55
C GLN A 627 -36.10 29.57 13.38
N GLN A 628 -35.89 30.36 12.33
CA GLN A 628 -36.67 30.24 11.10
C GLN A 628 -36.19 29.06 10.25
N ALA A 629 -34.89 28.74 10.30
CA ALA A 629 -34.34 27.47 9.86
C ALA A 629 -34.85 26.33 10.76
N SER A 630 -35.19 26.56 12.04
CA SER A 630 -35.90 25.59 12.90
C SER A 630 -37.33 25.24 12.43
N ASN A 631 -37.80 25.80 11.30
CA ASN A 631 -38.92 25.18 10.58
C ASN A 631 -38.51 23.93 9.76
N LYS A 632 -37.21 23.55 9.76
CA LYS A 632 -36.65 22.34 9.18
C LYS A 632 -35.58 21.79 10.13
N SER A 633 -35.72 20.53 10.53
CA SER A 633 -34.68 19.79 11.26
C SER A 633 -33.37 19.78 10.47
N ILE A 634 -32.23 19.89 11.16
CA ILE A 634 -30.90 19.68 10.56
C ILE A 634 -30.81 18.20 10.20
N ILE A 635 -30.36 17.89 8.97
CA ILE A 635 -30.15 16.49 8.56
C ILE A 635 -28.70 16.28 8.17
N ILE A 636 -28.06 15.36 8.88
CA ILE A 636 -26.70 14.89 8.64
C ILE A 636 -26.77 13.45 8.15
N SER A 637 -26.06 13.16 7.07
CA SER A 637 -25.98 11.82 6.50
C SER A 637 -24.53 11.35 6.47
N GLU A 638 -24.28 10.18 7.03
CA GLU A 638 -23.04 9.43 6.85
C GLU A 638 -23.03 8.84 5.42
N ILE A 639 -21.96 9.12 4.68
CA ILE A 639 -21.71 8.61 3.32
C ILE A 639 -20.28 8.12 3.28
N LEU A 640 -20.08 6.83 3.07
CA LEU A 640 -18.78 6.19 3.12
C LEU A 640 -17.94 6.53 1.86
N ASP A 641 -18.54 6.56 0.66
CA ASP A 641 -17.82 6.90 -0.59
C ASP A 641 -17.75 8.42 -0.84
N SER A 642 -16.52 8.94 -0.96
CA SER A 642 -16.26 10.34 -1.35
C SER A 642 -16.87 10.73 -2.70
N ARG A 643 -16.99 9.79 -3.66
CA ARG A 643 -17.62 10.06 -4.96
C ARG A 643 -19.12 10.29 -4.82
N THR A 644 -19.77 9.53 -3.94
CA THR A 644 -21.20 9.72 -3.64
C THR A 644 -21.44 11.08 -3.00
N ARG A 645 -20.58 11.49 -2.06
CA ARG A 645 -20.62 12.83 -1.43
C ARG A 645 -20.65 13.96 -2.46
N ASN A 646 -19.78 13.89 -3.47
CA ASN A 646 -19.70 14.90 -4.54
C ASN A 646 -20.99 15.02 -5.37
N LEU A 647 -21.76 13.94 -5.52
CA LEU A 647 -23.05 13.98 -6.22
C LEU A 647 -24.13 14.68 -5.38
N VAL A 648 -24.05 14.53 -4.06
CA VAL A 648 -25.06 15.05 -3.11
C VAL A 648 -24.85 16.53 -2.84
N SER A 649 -23.60 16.98 -2.76
CA SER A 649 -23.25 18.39 -2.53
C SER A 649 -23.84 19.32 -3.59
N VAL A 650 -23.91 18.87 -4.85
CA VAL A 650 -24.54 19.61 -5.96
C VAL A 650 -26.05 19.79 -5.76
N SER A 651 -26.69 18.85 -5.08
CA SER A 651 -28.15 18.79 -4.96
C SER A 651 -28.73 19.61 -3.80
N ARG A 652 -27.90 20.04 -2.82
CA ARG A 652 -28.30 20.77 -1.59
C ARG A 652 -29.45 20.09 -0.81
N ILE A 653 -29.53 18.76 -0.83
CA ILE A 653 -30.63 17.98 -0.24
C ILE A 653 -30.44 17.75 1.26
N SER A 654 -29.21 17.53 1.71
CA SER A 654 -28.80 17.53 3.12
C SER A 654 -28.12 18.84 3.48
N ASP A 655 -28.17 19.17 4.78
CA ASP A 655 -27.43 20.32 5.32
C ASP A 655 -25.94 19.98 5.43
N TYR A 656 -25.62 18.70 5.68
CA TYR A 656 -24.26 18.20 5.67
C TYR A 656 -24.17 16.71 5.28
N VAL A 657 -23.05 16.37 4.64
CA VAL A 657 -22.67 15.00 4.26
C VAL A 657 -21.26 14.76 4.74
N LEU A 658 -21.11 13.77 5.62
CA LEU A 658 -19.83 13.40 6.20
C LEU A 658 -19.32 12.14 5.51
N SER A 659 -18.05 12.13 5.09
CA SER A 659 -17.43 10.98 4.45
C SER A 659 -16.08 10.57 5.02
N ASN A 660 -15.63 9.38 4.59
CA ASN A 660 -14.29 8.85 4.88
C ASN A 660 -13.14 9.73 4.36
N GLU A 661 -13.44 10.81 3.62
CA GLU A 661 -12.47 11.84 3.26
C GLU A 661 -11.90 12.54 4.51
N LEU A 662 -12.71 12.77 5.56
CA LEU A 662 -12.24 13.37 6.82
C LEU A 662 -11.24 12.44 7.54
N VAL A 663 -11.44 11.12 7.44
CA VAL A 663 -10.45 10.15 7.95
C VAL A 663 -9.15 10.27 7.18
N SER A 664 -9.22 10.40 5.85
CA SER A 664 -8.04 10.56 5.00
C SER A 664 -7.26 11.84 5.33
N MET A 665 -7.98 12.92 5.62
CA MET A 665 -7.44 14.19 6.10
C MET A 665 -6.72 14.02 7.45
N ALA A 666 -7.38 13.43 8.45
CA ALA A 666 -6.77 13.16 9.76
C ALA A 666 -5.52 12.27 9.65
N LEU A 667 -5.56 11.19 8.86
CA LEU A 667 -4.41 10.33 8.61
C LEU A 667 -3.23 11.09 7.99
N ALA A 668 -3.51 12.00 7.05
CA ALA A 668 -2.48 12.83 6.42
C ALA A 668 -1.86 13.83 7.41
N MET A 669 -2.67 14.49 8.25
CA MET A 669 -2.17 15.40 9.31
C MET A 669 -1.25 14.68 10.28
N VAL A 670 -1.69 13.52 10.80
CA VAL A 670 -0.91 12.72 11.75
C VAL A 670 0.34 12.13 11.07
N ALA A 671 0.29 11.86 9.76
CA ALA A 671 1.46 11.42 9.00
C ALA A 671 2.52 12.51 8.82
N GLU A 672 2.14 13.78 8.66
CA GLU A 672 3.10 14.89 8.57
C GLU A 672 3.68 15.26 9.95
N ASP A 673 2.83 15.38 10.99
CA ASP A 673 3.29 15.53 12.37
C ASP A 673 2.45 14.70 13.35
N LYS A 674 3.07 13.65 13.91
CA LYS A 674 2.44 12.72 14.85
C LYS A 674 1.83 13.39 16.08
N GLN A 675 2.33 14.56 16.45
CA GLN A 675 1.90 15.28 17.65
C GLN A 675 0.50 15.87 17.50
N ILE A 676 0.06 16.11 16.27
CA ILE A 676 -1.26 16.62 15.95
C ILE A 676 -2.36 15.64 16.36
N ASN A 677 -2.06 14.34 16.43
CA ASN A 677 -3.02 13.33 16.90
C ASN A 677 -3.59 13.70 18.29
N ARG A 678 -2.73 14.18 19.20
CA ARG A 678 -3.14 14.60 20.55
C ARG A 678 -4.04 15.83 20.55
N VAL A 679 -3.83 16.74 19.60
CA VAL A 679 -4.68 17.94 19.42
C VAL A 679 -6.06 17.53 18.93
N LEU A 680 -6.11 16.64 17.95
CA LEU A 680 -7.36 16.12 17.40
C LEU A 680 -8.13 15.28 18.43
N GLU A 681 -7.44 14.40 19.18
CA GLU A 681 -8.04 13.63 20.27
C GLU A 681 -8.69 14.55 21.31
N GLU A 682 -8.04 15.65 21.72
CA GLU A 682 -8.64 16.61 22.67
C GLU A 682 -9.85 17.35 22.07
N LEU A 683 -9.76 17.82 20.82
CA LEU A 683 -10.86 18.55 20.18
C LEU A 683 -12.07 17.66 19.82
N PHE A 684 -11.88 16.35 19.72
CA PHE A 684 -12.96 15.38 19.52
C PHE A 684 -13.49 14.80 20.84
N ALA A 685 -12.74 14.92 21.94
CA ALA A 685 -13.14 14.43 23.23
C ALA A 685 -14.34 15.22 23.80
N GLU A 686 -15.03 14.59 24.75
CA GLU A 686 -16.10 15.20 25.54
C GLU A 686 -15.55 16.15 26.61
N GLU A 687 -14.34 15.85 27.10
CA GLU A 687 -13.64 16.63 28.11
C GLU A 687 -12.52 17.45 27.49
N GLY A 688 -12.38 18.70 27.93
CA GLY A 688 -11.32 19.60 27.49
C GLY A 688 -11.82 20.71 26.59
N ASN A 689 -11.00 21.06 25.59
CA ASN A 689 -11.32 22.12 24.65
C ASN A 689 -12.09 21.58 23.44
N GLU A 690 -13.16 22.26 23.07
CA GLU A 690 -13.94 21.98 21.87
C GLU A 690 -13.99 23.21 20.95
N MET A 691 -14.32 22.99 19.68
CA MET A 691 -14.64 24.07 18.76
C MET A 691 -16.11 24.45 18.86
N CYS A 692 -16.38 25.75 19.06
CA CYS A 692 -17.73 26.28 19.17
C CYS A 692 -17.97 27.44 18.21
N ILE A 693 -19.23 27.57 17.76
CA ILE A 693 -19.73 28.78 17.10
C ILE A 693 -20.47 29.62 18.14
N LYS A 694 -19.97 30.84 18.39
CA LYS A 694 -20.52 31.75 19.40
C LYS A 694 -21.16 33.00 18.75
N PRO A 695 -22.26 33.52 19.32
CA PRO A 695 -22.90 34.74 18.83
C PRO A 695 -22.00 35.99 18.95
N ALA A 696 -22.09 36.93 18.02
CA ALA A 696 -21.34 38.19 18.11
C ALA A 696 -21.71 39.03 19.35
N GLU A 697 -22.94 38.95 19.85
CA GLU A 697 -23.41 39.68 21.04
C GLU A 697 -22.58 39.42 22.30
N PHE A 698 -21.86 38.29 22.37
CA PHE A 698 -20.98 37.98 23.51
C PHE A 698 -19.70 38.81 23.52
N TYR A 699 -19.31 39.39 22.39
CA TYR A 699 -18.01 40.03 22.22
C TYR A 699 -18.09 41.50 21.82
N LEU A 700 -19.19 41.94 21.19
CA LEU A 700 -19.27 43.28 20.61
C LEU A 700 -20.67 43.88 20.68
N PHE A 701 -20.72 45.21 20.55
CA PHE A 701 -21.97 45.95 20.34
C PHE A 701 -22.33 46.02 18.86
N ASP A 702 -23.62 46.21 18.55
CA ASP A 702 -24.06 46.33 17.16
C ASP A 702 -23.36 47.49 16.44
N GLN A 703 -22.87 47.23 15.22
CA GLN A 703 -22.12 48.15 14.38
C GLN A 703 -20.82 48.69 14.99
N GLU A 704 -20.28 48.01 16.02
CA GLU A 704 -19.00 48.37 16.61
C GLU A 704 -17.86 48.14 15.60
N GLU A 705 -16.94 49.10 15.52
CA GLU A 705 -15.80 49.06 14.60
C GLU A 705 -14.55 48.58 15.36
N LEU A 706 -14.13 47.35 15.09
CA LEU A 706 -13.05 46.63 15.77
C LEU A 706 -12.21 45.85 14.78
N CYS A 707 -10.93 45.70 15.06
CA CYS A 707 -10.10 44.74 14.35
C CYS A 707 -10.26 43.32 14.94
N PHE A 708 -9.79 42.30 14.25
CA PHE A 708 -9.93 40.92 14.72
C PHE A 708 -9.13 40.68 16.01
N TYR A 709 -7.96 41.31 16.18
CA TYR A 709 -7.20 41.22 17.43
C TYR A 709 -7.97 41.77 18.65
N ASP A 710 -8.77 42.82 18.48
CA ASP A 710 -9.61 43.33 19.56
C ASP A 710 -10.59 42.27 20.04
N ILE A 711 -11.17 41.52 19.11
CA ILE A 711 -12.12 40.44 19.38
C ILE A 711 -11.41 39.25 20.02
N MET A 712 -10.21 38.90 19.55
CA MET A 712 -9.37 37.86 20.16
C MET A 712 -9.12 38.14 21.64
N ILE A 713 -8.71 39.37 22.00
CA ILE A 713 -8.47 39.77 23.39
C ILE A 713 -9.77 39.79 24.22
N ARG A 714 -10.92 40.11 23.61
CA ARG A 714 -12.23 39.99 24.29
C ARG A 714 -12.60 38.53 24.56
N GLY A 715 -12.32 37.62 23.61
CA GLY A 715 -12.47 36.18 23.79
C GLY A 715 -11.64 35.63 24.96
N ARG A 716 -10.41 36.12 25.15
CA ARG A 716 -9.56 35.74 26.29
C ARG A 716 -10.16 36.03 27.66
N GLN A 717 -10.96 37.09 27.78
CA GLN A 717 -11.66 37.38 29.03
C GLN A 717 -12.74 36.33 29.38
N ARG A 718 -13.11 35.49 28.42
CA ARG A 718 -13.99 34.33 28.57
C ARG A 718 -13.24 32.99 28.50
N GLN A 719 -11.90 33.01 28.52
CA GLN A 719 -11.04 31.83 28.32
C GLN A 719 -11.28 31.13 26.98
N GLU A 720 -11.54 31.90 25.92
CA GLU A 720 -11.79 31.38 24.57
C GLU A 720 -10.65 31.82 23.62
N ILE A 721 -10.23 30.97 22.69
CA ILE A 721 -9.33 31.34 21.60
C ILE A 721 -10.16 31.56 20.34
N MET A 722 -10.19 32.80 19.88
CA MET A 722 -10.86 33.19 18.63
C MET A 722 -10.03 32.71 17.42
N ILE A 723 -10.58 31.76 16.66
CA ILE A 723 -9.90 31.19 15.49
C ILE A 723 -10.49 31.67 14.16
N GLY A 724 -11.70 32.22 14.16
CA GLY A 724 -12.34 32.67 12.94
C GLY A 724 -13.69 33.35 13.15
N TYR A 725 -14.38 33.64 12.03
CA TYR A 725 -15.73 34.20 12.04
C TYR A 725 -16.52 33.80 10.79
N ARG A 726 -17.84 33.87 10.88
CA ARG A 726 -18.76 33.80 9.72
C ARG A 726 -19.63 35.04 9.72
N LEU A 727 -19.60 35.77 8.61
CA LEU A 727 -20.42 36.96 8.43
C LEU A 727 -21.87 36.58 8.15
N ALA A 728 -22.82 37.42 8.55
CA ALA A 728 -24.26 37.19 8.36
C ALA A 728 -24.65 36.86 6.91
N ASN A 729 -24.00 37.51 5.93
CA ASN A 729 -24.27 37.32 4.50
C ASN A 729 -23.38 36.27 3.82
N SER A 730 -22.58 35.51 4.59
CA SER A 730 -21.65 34.50 4.06
C SER A 730 -22.12 33.10 4.39
N GLU A 731 -22.11 32.20 3.40
CA GLU A 731 -22.38 30.76 3.62
C GLU A 731 -21.19 30.05 4.30
N ARG A 732 -19.96 30.56 4.15
CA ARG A 732 -18.73 29.93 4.70
C ARG A 732 -18.12 30.75 5.83
N ALA A 733 -17.58 30.04 6.82
CA ALA A 733 -16.73 30.60 7.85
C ALA A 733 -15.34 30.91 7.27
N ILE A 734 -14.65 31.86 7.89
CA ILE A 734 -13.26 32.22 7.58
C ILE A 734 -12.46 31.89 8.83
N ILE A 735 -11.62 30.86 8.74
CA ILE A 735 -10.64 30.47 9.75
C ILE A 735 -9.33 31.19 9.46
N ASN A 736 -8.62 31.63 10.50
CA ASN A 736 -7.39 32.40 10.39
C ASN A 736 -7.51 33.59 9.40
N PRO A 737 -8.39 34.57 9.67
CA PRO A 737 -8.64 35.66 8.73
C PRO A 737 -7.36 36.45 8.45
N SER A 738 -7.15 36.76 7.16
CA SER A 738 -6.08 37.65 6.74
C SER A 738 -6.33 39.08 7.22
N ARG A 739 -5.24 39.83 7.47
CA ARG A 739 -5.27 41.24 7.89
C ARG A 739 -6.00 41.50 9.22
N LYS A 740 -5.60 40.77 10.26
CA LYS A 740 -6.19 40.82 11.61
C LYS A 740 -6.25 42.21 12.26
N SER A 741 -5.38 43.14 11.84
CA SER A 741 -5.31 44.51 12.33
C SER A 741 -6.25 45.50 11.63
N GLU A 742 -6.87 45.14 10.50
CA GLU A 742 -7.79 46.05 9.81
C GLU A 742 -9.11 46.15 10.58
N PRO A 743 -9.56 47.37 10.95
CA PRO A 743 -10.84 47.54 11.63
C PRO A 743 -12.00 47.27 10.67
N ARG A 744 -13.02 46.60 11.19
CA ARG A 744 -14.25 46.25 10.47
C ARG A 744 -15.45 46.61 11.34
N LYS A 745 -16.56 47.00 10.70
CA LYS A 745 -17.87 47.11 11.36
C LYS A 745 -18.53 45.75 11.43
N TRP A 746 -18.86 45.32 12.64
CA TRP A 746 -19.47 44.02 12.91
C TRP A 746 -20.96 44.14 13.16
N SER A 747 -21.71 43.13 12.74
CA SER A 747 -23.14 42.98 13.02
C SER A 747 -23.36 42.02 14.18
N LEU A 748 -24.46 42.18 14.92
CA LEU A 748 -24.90 41.16 15.89
C LEU A 748 -25.34 39.85 15.22
N ASP A 749 -25.56 39.87 13.90
CA ASP A 749 -25.88 38.67 13.12
C ASP A 749 -24.64 37.90 12.64
N ASP A 750 -23.44 38.45 12.86
CA ASP A 750 -22.20 37.72 12.65
C ASP A 750 -21.99 36.70 13.78
N VAL A 751 -21.21 35.65 13.51
CA VAL A 751 -20.83 34.65 14.51
C VAL A 751 -19.32 34.43 14.51
N PHE A 752 -18.78 34.09 15.66
CA PHE A 752 -17.35 33.82 15.86
C PHE A 752 -17.10 32.34 16.08
N VAL A 753 -15.96 31.86 15.59
CA VAL A 753 -15.50 30.49 15.80
C VAL A 753 -14.41 30.53 16.87
N VAL A 754 -14.59 29.76 17.92
CA VAL A 754 -13.70 29.72 19.08
C VAL A 754 -13.30 28.31 19.46
N ILE A 755 -12.12 28.17 20.06
CA ILE A 755 -11.76 27.02 20.89
C ILE A 755 -12.05 27.41 22.34
N SER A 756 -12.89 26.63 23.02
CA SER A 756 -13.34 26.91 24.39
C SER A 756 -13.31 25.62 25.21
N SER A 757 -13.10 25.75 26.53
CA SER A 757 -13.42 24.66 27.46
C SER A 757 -14.93 24.40 27.41
N GLY A 758 -15.35 23.14 27.45
CA GLY A 758 -16.76 22.71 27.31
C GLY A 758 -17.69 23.02 28.50
N GLU A 759 -17.21 23.71 29.54
CA GLU A 759 -17.99 24.05 30.77
C GLU A 759 -18.91 25.27 30.60
#